data_AF-A0A940KJR2-F1
#
_entry.id   AF-A0A940KJR2-F1
#
_cell.length_a   1.000
_cell.length_b   1.000
_cell.length_c   1.000
_cell.angle_alpha   90.00
_cell.angle_beta   90.00
_cell.angle_gamma   90.00
#
_symmetry.space_group_name_H-M   'P 1'
#
loop_
_entity.id
_entity.type
_entity.pdbx_description
1 polymer ?
#
loop_
_entity_poly.entity_id
_entity_poly.type
_entity_poly.pdbx_seq_one_letter_code
_entity_poly.pdbx_strand_id
1 'polypeptide(L)'
;PEELKKLSDEIRQKAMSGKVTPADVEAVKKKMGTQQYPVQSPAAQKAETEFRKISLAGLPAQVTGASLKSFVAVMMKKMEAKLSAVQRKVGEEVLAKTKNNTSHISQYAIYFYQQGDQVLAAWLCGNAVILDPDNDLNTNNFATILIESGAQAHAVPIMRGLVQRFPKTNLFLNNMGQAFASVGMKDSAMVYFVKCLASEPKFPAANKTAAKISKSNGKKQEAVKYAKQAVESSLDEEMMDMLDELDPNGDHYSGFVKKKELPDYFNLYKLKKPPHQRRPEDYEMVMAERAAFKAELDRYRMEISSIQNAEAKLGSEQLNKDAKKLQDYVFANGKLPASTPVSALVRKAVKVYPAKYIHQELPAKLKALSAKYDATVAQENRSYDLDVENIKRVYEEKKKPYDCGEGKGEACRILEQLTKQECAELNKRLMVLLEACANAGDEFDRNQRQYAAEIFHHKSRWGYMVGVNEHLAKANYYAAATEYLTNIEKMVGFAPFTPHCMQLERQLKKYTFAEIMRPVCPFNVSFDFGIIQTSMNCKEGSITIDPGKAFPAMDSWKFQFTQDFVNKSTTYAVIKVLLSKEITGPSGIGNMIRLNAGASVEITATAFVTVDGKGGDYGIKGSTTASAWVEDPANVLDSKLQAEFGVEIGLSASSGVIGGPTGLTGFFN
;
A
#
# COMPACT_ATOMS: atom_id res chain seq x y z
N PRO A 1 6.51 63.37 -17.08
CA PRO A 1 6.57 63.33 -18.57
C PRO A 1 7.96 62.92 -19.09
N GLU A 2 9.01 63.56 -18.59
CA GLU A 2 10.41 63.25 -18.93
C GLU A 2 10.90 61.95 -18.30
N GLU A 3 10.48 61.64 -17.07
CA GLU A 3 10.74 60.35 -16.42
C GLU A 3 10.04 59.17 -17.10
N LEU A 4 8.81 59.39 -17.61
CA LEU A 4 8.07 58.39 -18.40
C LEU A 4 8.75 58.12 -19.76
N LYS A 5 9.41 59.14 -20.32
CA LYS A 5 10.16 59.03 -21.57
C LYS A 5 11.47 58.27 -21.36
N LYS A 6 12.23 58.58 -20.30
CA LYS A 6 13.43 57.82 -19.89
C LYS A 6 13.13 56.34 -19.63
N LEU A 7 12.01 56.04 -18.96
CA LEU A 7 11.59 54.67 -18.66
C LEU A 7 11.17 53.91 -19.94
N SER A 8 10.46 54.58 -20.85
CA SER A 8 10.13 54.06 -22.19
C SER A 8 11.39 53.70 -22.99
N ASP A 9 12.44 54.51 -22.88
CA ASP A 9 13.70 54.31 -23.61
C ASP A 9 14.55 53.17 -23.00
N GLU A 10 14.56 53.01 -21.68
CA GLU A 10 15.18 51.86 -20.99
C GLU A 10 14.48 50.52 -21.31
N ILE A 11 13.14 50.51 -21.34
CA ILE A 11 12.35 49.34 -21.73
C ILE A 11 12.58 49.00 -23.21
N ARG A 12 12.72 50.03 -24.07
CA ARG A 12 13.10 49.85 -25.48
C ARG A 12 14.46 49.17 -25.63
N GLN A 13 15.46 49.56 -24.82
CA GLN A 13 16.78 48.92 -24.85
C GLN A 13 16.75 47.46 -24.36
N LYS A 14 15.97 47.15 -23.31
CA LYS A 14 15.88 45.79 -22.77
C LYS A 14 14.97 44.85 -23.59
N ALA A 15 13.96 45.38 -24.25
CA ALA A 15 13.12 44.62 -25.20
C ALA A 15 13.91 44.24 -26.47
N MET A 16 14.86 45.07 -26.91
CA MET A 16 15.73 44.79 -28.05
C MET A 16 16.77 43.69 -27.77
N SER A 17 17.00 43.32 -26.50
CA SER A 17 17.94 42.25 -26.10
C SER A 17 17.25 40.93 -25.69
N GLY A 18 15.92 40.83 -25.81
CA GLY A 18 15.17 39.58 -25.59
C GLY A 18 15.05 39.12 -24.13
N LYS A 19 15.37 39.99 -23.16
CA LYS A 19 15.25 39.68 -21.72
C LYS A 19 14.33 40.70 -21.04
N VAL A 20 13.03 40.44 -21.03
CA VAL A 20 12.06 41.17 -20.19
C VAL A 20 11.50 40.20 -19.16
N THR A 21 11.57 40.55 -17.87
CA THR A 21 11.08 39.69 -16.79
C THR A 21 9.70 40.14 -16.28
N PRO A 22 8.90 39.25 -15.66
CA PRO A 22 7.59 39.60 -15.09
C PRO A 22 7.62 40.74 -14.05
N ALA A 23 8.74 40.93 -13.34
CA ALA A 23 8.90 42.00 -12.36
C ALA A 23 9.00 43.39 -13.01
N ASP A 24 9.57 43.47 -14.21
CA ASP A 24 9.70 44.71 -14.98
C ASP A 24 8.33 45.23 -15.46
N VAL A 25 7.40 44.30 -15.72
CA VAL A 25 6.02 44.59 -16.15
C VAL A 25 5.14 45.04 -14.97
N GLU A 26 5.36 44.46 -13.78
CA GLU A 26 4.62 44.81 -12.57
C GLU A 26 4.96 46.22 -12.06
N ALA A 27 6.21 46.66 -12.24
CA ALA A 27 6.65 48.01 -11.91
C ALA A 27 5.96 49.10 -12.78
N VAL A 28 5.64 48.77 -14.04
CA VAL A 28 4.90 49.64 -14.97
C VAL A 28 3.42 49.72 -14.59
N LYS A 29 2.79 48.58 -14.28
CA LYS A 29 1.41 48.53 -13.78
C LYS A 29 1.21 49.37 -12.52
N LYS A 30 2.17 49.36 -11.59
CA LYS A 30 2.09 50.08 -10.31
C LYS A 30 2.15 51.61 -10.46
N LYS A 31 2.78 52.12 -11.52
CA LYS A 31 2.96 53.58 -11.76
C LYS A 31 1.99 54.19 -12.79
N MET A 32 1.22 53.37 -13.53
CA MET A 32 0.17 53.84 -14.47
C MET A 32 -1.17 54.18 -13.81
N GLY A 33 -1.31 53.99 -12.50
CA GLY A 33 -2.54 54.27 -11.76
C GLY A 33 -3.61 53.20 -11.97
N THR A 34 -4.01 52.54 -10.87
CA THR A 34 -5.11 51.57 -10.86
C THR A 34 -6.45 52.28 -11.04
N GLN A 35 -6.90 52.48 -12.27
CA GLN A 35 -8.34 52.53 -12.52
C GLN A 35 -8.84 51.08 -12.60
N GLN A 36 -9.21 50.53 -11.45
CA GLN A 36 -10.10 49.39 -11.39
C GLN A 36 -11.46 49.83 -11.93
N TYR A 37 -11.81 49.38 -13.13
CA TYR A 37 -13.22 49.36 -13.53
C TYR A 37 -13.91 48.31 -12.65
N PRO A 38 -15.03 48.65 -11.98
CA PRO A 38 -15.76 47.68 -11.20
C PRO A 38 -16.26 46.59 -12.14
N VAL A 39 -15.73 45.38 -11.98
CA VAL A 39 -16.37 44.17 -12.49
C VAL A 39 -17.60 43.96 -11.61
N GLN A 40 -18.71 44.61 -11.97
CA GLN A 40 -20.01 44.21 -11.45
C GLN A 40 -20.26 42.77 -11.90
N SER A 41 -20.36 41.88 -10.92
CA SER A 41 -20.80 40.49 -11.11
C SER A 41 -22.23 40.48 -11.65
N PRO A 42 -22.48 39.92 -12.85
CA PRO A 42 -23.83 39.67 -13.35
C PRO A 42 -24.09 38.16 -13.26
N ALA A 43 -24.13 37.62 -12.05
CA ALA A 43 -24.48 36.21 -11.83
C ALA A 43 -26.00 35.95 -11.98
N ALA A 44 -26.84 36.99 -12.00
CA ALA A 44 -28.30 36.83 -11.97
C ALA A 44 -29.04 37.17 -13.29
N GLN A 45 -28.34 37.52 -14.39
CA GLN A 45 -28.98 37.84 -15.70
C GLN A 45 -28.56 36.92 -16.87
N LYS A 46 -27.72 35.91 -16.63
CA LYS A 46 -27.03 35.16 -17.70
C LYS A 46 -27.87 34.09 -18.42
N ALA A 47 -28.96 33.60 -17.83
CA ALA A 47 -29.69 32.46 -18.41
C ALA A 47 -30.55 32.83 -19.64
N GLU A 48 -31.07 34.06 -19.72
CA GLU A 48 -31.99 34.47 -20.81
C GLU A 48 -31.29 35.03 -22.06
N THR A 49 -29.98 35.26 -22.02
CA THR A 49 -29.24 35.96 -23.08
C THR A 49 -28.33 35.08 -23.95
N GLU A 50 -28.11 33.81 -23.58
CA GLU A 50 -26.95 33.02 -24.05
C GLU A 50 -26.99 32.62 -25.55
N PHE A 51 -28.13 32.71 -26.22
CA PHE A 51 -28.27 32.37 -27.66
C PHE A 51 -29.24 33.30 -28.39
N ARG A 52 -29.20 34.60 -28.12
CA ARG A 52 -30.05 35.57 -28.82
C ARG A 52 -29.77 35.55 -30.32
N LYS A 53 -30.83 35.46 -31.14
CA LYS A 53 -30.72 35.47 -32.60
C LYS A 53 -30.23 36.84 -33.09
N ILE A 54 -29.12 36.86 -33.83
CA ILE A 54 -28.57 38.04 -34.48
C ILE A 54 -28.74 37.89 -36.00
N SER A 55 -29.24 38.93 -36.66
CA SER A 55 -29.43 38.91 -38.12
C SER A 55 -28.08 38.90 -38.85
N LEU A 56 -27.97 38.04 -39.86
CA LEU A 56 -26.85 38.01 -40.80
C LEU A 56 -27.16 38.74 -42.12
N ALA A 57 -28.32 39.43 -42.20
CA ALA A 57 -28.73 40.13 -43.40
C ALA A 57 -27.72 41.22 -43.79
N GLY A 58 -27.40 41.30 -45.09
CA GLY A 58 -26.44 42.28 -45.62
C GLY A 58 -24.97 41.88 -45.45
N LEU A 59 -24.67 40.74 -44.82
CA LEU A 59 -23.32 40.16 -44.81
C LEU A 59 -23.13 39.21 -46.00
N PRO A 60 -21.91 39.11 -46.54
CA PRO A 60 -21.61 38.15 -47.60
C PRO A 60 -21.86 36.72 -47.11
N ALA A 61 -22.13 35.79 -48.03
CA ALA A 61 -22.27 34.38 -47.66
C ALA A 61 -20.94 33.83 -47.10
N GLN A 62 -19.82 34.22 -47.69
CA GLN A 62 -18.47 33.86 -47.26
C GLN A 62 -17.44 34.85 -47.80
N VAL A 63 -16.26 34.90 -47.18
CA VAL A 63 -15.13 35.72 -47.65
C VAL A 63 -13.82 34.95 -47.59
N THR A 64 -12.97 35.12 -48.61
CA THR A 64 -11.66 34.44 -48.75
C THR A 64 -10.69 35.32 -49.56
N GLY A 65 -9.37 35.19 -49.34
CA GLY A 65 -8.35 35.90 -50.14
C GLY A 65 -8.66 37.39 -50.31
N ALA A 66 -8.80 37.85 -51.55
CA ALA A 66 -9.09 39.25 -51.86
C ALA A 66 -10.41 39.77 -51.26
N SER A 67 -11.48 38.97 -51.23
CA SER A 67 -12.77 39.39 -50.67
C SER A 67 -12.73 39.46 -49.14
N LEU A 68 -11.92 38.60 -48.50
CA LEU A 68 -11.61 38.69 -47.07
C LEU A 68 -10.86 39.99 -46.77
N LYS A 69 -9.80 40.28 -47.53
CA LYS A 69 -9.02 41.51 -47.36
C LYS A 69 -9.92 42.76 -47.46
N SER A 70 -10.77 42.86 -48.48
CA SER A 70 -11.67 44.00 -48.63
C SER A 70 -12.70 44.09 -47.51
N PHE A 71 -13.27 42.97 -47.11
CA PHE A 71 -14.26 42.91 -46.02
C PHE A 71 -13.65 43.37 -44.69
N VAL A 72 -12.45 42.87 -44.36
CA VAL A 72 -11.73 43.21 -43.13
C VAL A 72 -11.24 44.66 -43.17
N ALA A 73 -10.77 45.17 -44.31
CA ALA A 73 -10.35 46.57 -44.46
C ALA A 73 -11.47 47.56 -44.15
N VAL A 74 -12.69 47.30 -44.63
CA VAL A 74 -13.86 48.12 -44.31
C VAL A 74 -14.16 48.11 -42.80
N MET A 75 -14.01 46.96 -42.15
CA MET A 75 -14.19 46.85 -40.71
C MET A 75 -13.09 47.58 -39.92
N MET A 76 -11.83 47.44 -40.31
CA MET A 76 -10.70 48.11 -39.64
C MET A 76 -10.83 49.62 -39.71
N LYS A 77 -11.22 50.17 -40.87
CA LYS A 77 -11.48 51.60 -41.03
C LYS A 77 -12.56 52.11 -40.07
N LYS A 78 -13.62 51.34 -39.85
CA LYS A 78 -14.68 51.68 -38.88
C LYS A 78 -14.19 51.55 -37.43
N MET A 79 -13.33 50.59 -37.13
CA MET A 79 -12.79 50.38 -35.78
C MET A 79 -11.70 51.37 -35.41
N GLU A 80 -10.90 51.84 -36.37
CA GLU A 80 -9.87 52.86 -36.15
C GLU A 80 -10.46 54.15 -35.56
N ALA A 81 -11.64 54.56 -36.04
CA ALA A 81 -12.38 55.69 -35.51
C ALA A 81 -12.82 55.49 -34.04
N LYS A 82 -12.97 54.24 -33.58
CA LYS A 82 -13.35 53.88 -32.20
C LYS A 82 -12.17 53.71 -31.25
N LEU A 83 -10.94 53.61 -31.76
CA LEU A 83 -9.75 53.56 -30.92
C LEU A 83 -9.51 54.91 -30.22
N SER A 84 -9.15 54.86 -28.94
CA SER A 84 -8.62 56.03 -28.23
C SER A 84 -7.26 56.44 -28.80
N ALA A 85 -6.81 57.67 -28.53
CA ALA A 85 -5.50 58.15 -28.97
C ALA A 85 -4.34 57.27 -28.47
N VAL A 86 -4.47 56.71 -27.25
CA VAL A 86 -3.50 55.78 -26.68
C VAL A 86 -3.48 54.45 -27.45
N GLN A 87 -4.65 53.88 -27.71
CA GLN A 87 -4.76 52.61 -28.46
C GLN A 87 -4.24 52.74 -29.89
N ARG A 88 -4.52 53.86 -30.57
CA ARG A 88 -3.97 54.12 -31.92
C ARG A 88 -2.46 54.16 -31.90
N LYS A 89 -1.87 54.94 -30.98
CA LYS A 89 -0.41 55.03 -30.84
C LYS A 89 0.23 53.67 -30.55
N VAL A 90 -0.33 52.91 -29.61
CA VAL A 90 0.16 51.56 -29.28
C VAL A 90 0.04 50.63 -30.49
N GLY A 91 -1.09 50.67 -31.19
CA GLY A 91 -1.32 49.88 -32.39
C GLY A 91 -0.31 50.19 -33.51
N GLU A 92 -0.10 51.47 -33.81
CA GLU A 92 0.90 51.95 -34.77
C GLU A 92 2.32 51.52 -34.40
N GLU A 93 2.68 51.62 -33.11
CA GLU A 93 3.98 51.15 -32.62
C GLU A 93 4.16 49.65 -32.79
N VAL A 94 3.12 48.85 -32.54
CA VAL A 94 3.15 47.39 -32.78
C VAL A 94 3.35 47.10 -34.26
N LEU A 95 2.60 47.73 -35.15
CA LEU A 95 2.74 47.53 -36.60
C LEU A 95 4.16 47.92 -37.08
N ALA A 96 4.69 49.05 -36.60
CA ALA A 96 6.04 49.50 -36.94
C ALA A 96 7.13 48.55 -36.42
N LYS A 97 7.08 48.15 -35.15
CA LYS A 97 8.10 47.28 -34.52
C LYS A 97 8.10 45.87 -35.09
N THR A 98 6.93 45.36 -35.44
CA THR A 98 6.79 44.03 -36.06
C THR A 98 7.20 44.02 -37.53
N LYS A 99 7.49 45.18 -38.14
CA LYS A 99 7.82 45.32 -39.57
C LYS A 99 6.77 44.65 -40.46
N ASN A 100 5.49 44.77 -40.09
CA ASN A 100 4.37 44.11 -40.77
C ASN A 100 4.43 42.57 -40.79
N ASN A 101 5.19 41.93 -39.89
CA ASN A 101 5.12 40.48 -39.70
C ASN A 101 3.77 40.11 -39.09
N THR A 102 2.90 39.51 -39.89
CA THR A 102 1.50 39.25 -39.55
C THR A 102 1.34 38.28 -38.39
N SER A 103 2.24 37.30 -38.26
CA SER A 103 2.27 36.38 -37.12
C SER A 103 2.58 37.10 -35.80
N HIS A 104 3.57 38.01 -35.78
CA HIS A 104 3.86 38.80 -34.58
C HIS A 104 2.72 39.76 -34.24
N ILE A 105 2.12 40.40 -35.25
CA ILE A 105 0.96 41.27 -35.03
C ILE A 105 -0.20 40.48 -34.39
N SER A 106 -0.48 39.27 -34.88
CA SER A 106 -1.51 38.41 -34.31
C SER A 106 -1.18 37.96 -32.87
N GLN A 107 0.08 37.74 -32.53
CA GLN A 107 0.49 37.43 -31.14
C GLN A 107 0.25 38.62 -30.21
N TYR A 108 0.59 39.84 -30.63
CA TYR A 108 0.27 41.05 -29.87
C TYR A 108 -1.24 41.24 -29.73
N ALA A 109 -2.02 40.95 -30.78
CA ALA A 109 -3.48 41.01 -30.70
C ALA A 109 -4.03 40.04 -29.64
N ILE A 110 -3.55 38.80 -29.59
CA ILE A 110 -3.93 37.83 -28.55
C ILE A 110 -3.54 38.33 -27.16
N TYR A 111 -2.36 38.93 -27.01
CA TYR A 111 -1.93 39.51 -25.75
C TYR A 111 -2.89 40.61 -25.27
N PHE A 112 -3.22 41.58 -26.12
CA PHE A 112 -4.17 42.65 -25.76
C PHE A 112 -5.57 42.11 -25.49
N TYR A 113 -5.99 41.08 -26.22
CA TYR A 113 -7.24 40.38 -25.95
C TYR A 113 -7.25 39.78 -24.53
N GLN A 114 -6.17 39.11 -24.11
CA GLN A 114 -6.04 38.55 -22.76
C GLN A 114 -5.98 39.63 -21.66
N GLN A 115 -5.54 40.84 -21.98
CA GLN A 115 -5.58 41.99 -21.06
C GLN A 115 -6.96 42.69 -21.02
N GLY A 116 -7.92 42.25 -21.84
CA GLY A 116 -9.26 42.81 -21.91
C GLY A 116 -9.44 43.97 -22.89
N ASP A 117 -8.39 44.38 -23.62
CA ASP A 117 -8.51 45.41 -24.66
C ASP A 117 -8.94 44.78 -26.00
N GLN A 118 -10.22 44.43 -26.05
CA GLN A 118 -10.86 43.76 -27.18
C GLN A 118 -10.85 44.59 -28.47
N VAL A 119 -10.94 45.93 -28.36
CA VAL A 119 -11.02 46.83 -29.52
C VAL A 119 -9.65 46.94 -30.19
N LEU A 120 -8.57 47.14 -29.41
CA LEU A 120 -7.21 47.15 -29.96
C LEU A 120 -6.82 45.77 -30.50
N ALA A 121 -7.18 44.70 -29.80
CA ALA A 121 -6.92 43.33 -30.26
C ALA A 121 -7.58 43.03 -31.61
N ALA A 122 -8.87 43.34 -31.75
CA ALA A 122 -9.59 43.15 -33.01
C ALA A 122 -8.97 43.98 -34.15
N TRP A 123 -8.57 45.22 -33.87
CA TRP A 123 -7.95 46.09 -34.86
C TRP A 123 -6.57 45.59 -35.32
N LEU A 124 -5.71 45.17 -34.39
CA LEU A 124 -4.39 44.59 -34.72
C LEU A 124 -4.53 43.29 -35.50
N CYS A 125 -5.39 42.38 -35.04
CA CYS A 125 -5.59 41.08 -35.69
C CYS A 125 -6.18 41.25 -37.09
N GLY A 126 -7.13 42.18 -37.27
CA GLY A 126 -7.67 42.48 -38.60
C GLY A 126 -6.65 43.13 -39.54
N ASN A 127 -5.75 43.97 -39.04
CA ASN A 127 -4.62 44.47 -39.85
C ASN A 127 -3.67 43.35 -40.27
N ALA A 128 -3.40 42.37 -39.40
CA ALA A 128 -2.63 41.18 -39.78
C ALA A 128 -3.30 40.40 -40.94
N VAL A 129 -4.63 40.28 -40.92
CA VAL A 129 -5.40 39.64 -42.00
C VAL A 129 -5.40 40.46 -43.29
N ILE A 130 -5.39 41.80 -43.23
CA ILE A 130 -5.30 42.65 -44.42
C ILE A 130 -3.93 42.52 -45.10
N LEU A 131 -2.87 42.43 -44.30
CA LEU A 131 -1.49 42.27 -44.77
C LEU A 131 -1.26 40.89 -45.38
N ASP A 132 -1.89 39.86 -44.84
CA ASP A 132 -1.75 38.46 -45.28
C ASP A 132 -3.09 37.70 -45.15
N PRO A 133 -3.99 37.84 -46.14
CA PRO A 133 -5.32 37.22 -46.10
C PRO A 133 -5.30 35.70 -46.35
N ASP A 134 -4.16 35.14 -46.75
CA ASP A 134 -4.01 33.70 -46.98
C ASP A 134 -3.50 32.97 -45.72
N ASN A 135 -3.12 33.72 -44.67
CA ASN A 135 -2.80 33.16 -43.37
C ASN A 135 -4.08 32.79 -42.60
N ASP A 136 -4.43 31.51 -42.70
CA ASP A 136 -5.64 30.94 -42.11
C ASP A 136 -5.66 31.01 -40.58
N LEU A 137 -4.49 30.95 -39.93
CA LEU A 137 -4.40 31.07 -38.47
C LEU A 137 -4.70 32.49 -37.99
N ASN A 138 -4.18 33.51 -38.67
CA ASN A 138 -4.51 34.90 -38.37
C ASN A 138 -5.99 35.18 -38.63
N THR A 139 -6.52 34.66 -39.74
CA THR A 139 -7.95 34.76 -40.08
C THR A 139 -8.84 34.11 -39.01
N ASN A 140 -8.45 32.93 -38.53
CA ASN A 140 -9.13 32.23 -37.44
C ASN A 140 -9.06 33.02 -36.12
N ASN A 141 -7.89 33.52 -35.74
CA ASN A 141 -7.72 34.32 -34.52
C ASN A 141 -8.59 35.58 -34.57
N PHE A 142 -8.64 36.24 -35.72
CA PHE A 142 -9.48 37.41 -35.91
C PHE A 142 -10.98 37.05 -35.75
N ALA A 143 -11.43 35.97 -36.38
CA ALA A 143 -12.80 35.49 -36.23
C ALA A 143 -13.14 35.14 -34.76
N THR A 144 -12.24 34.50 -34.02
CA THR A 144 -12.41 34.23 -32.59
C THR A 144 -12.55 35.51 -31.78
N ILE A 145 -11.69 36.51 -32.01
CA ILE A 145 -11.78 37.81 -31.32
C ILE A 145 -13.12 38.49 -31.64
N LEU A 146 -13.62 38.42 -32.87
CA LEU A 146 -14.93 38.96 -33.23
C LEU A 146 -16.09 38.27 -32.49
N ILE A 147 -16.02 36.94 -32.32
CA ILE A 147 -17.01 36.15 -31.57
C ILE A 147 -17.06 36.60 -30.11
N GLU A 148 -15.90 36.84 -29.50
CA GLU A 148 -15.80 37.14 -28.06
C GLU A 148 -15.95 38.63 -27.73
N SER A 149 -15.82 39.51 -28.74
CA SER A 149 -15.87 40.98 -28.59
C SER A 149 -17.21 41.60 -29.02
N GLY A 150 -18.27 40.80 -29.17
CA GLY A 150 -19.61 41.30 -29.49
C GLY A 150 -19.88 41.64 -30.97
N ALA A 151 -18.98 41.24 -31.87
CA ALA A 151 -19.10 41.46 -33.32
C ALA A 151 -19.39 40.15 -34.09
N GLN A 152 -20.13 39.25 -33.47
CA GLN A 152 -20.17 37.82 -33.83
C GLN A 152 -20.75 37.54 -35.21
N ALA A 153 -21.69 38.37 -35.67
CA ALA A 153 -22.27 38.24 -37.01
C ALA A 153 -21.21 38.32 -38.13
N HIS A 154 -20.17 39.15 -37.95
CA HIS A 154 -19.11 39.34 -38.94
C HIS A 154 -18.12 38.17 -38.98
N ALA A 155 -18.07 37.35 -37.91
CA ALA A 155 -17.22 36.15 -37.88
C ALA A 155 -17.77 35.02 -38.77
N VAL A 156 -19.09 34.92 -38.94
CA VAL A 156 -19.75 33.85 -39.71
C VAL A 156 -19.25 33.75 -41.16
N PRO A 157 -19.22 34.82 -41.98
CA PRO A 157 -18.71 34.73 -43.35
C PRO A 157 -17.21 34.40 -43.43
N ILE A 158 -16.42 34.86 -42.46
CA ILE A 158 -14.98 34.58 -42.36
C ILE A 158 -14.76 33.10 -42.08
N MET A 159 -15.43 32.57 -41.05
CA MET A 159 -15.34 31.17 -40.68
C MET A 159 -15.90 30.24 -41.76
N ARG A 160 -16.94 30.67 -42.52
CA ARG A 160 -17.45 29.89 -43.65
C ARG A 160 -16.39 29.71 -44.73
N GLY A 161 -15.65 30.78 -45.05
CA GLY A 161 -14.54 30.73 -45.99
C GLY A 161 -13.43 29.76 -45.54
N LEU A 162 -13.06 29.81 -44.24
CA LEU A 162 -12.08 28.88 -43.67
C LEU A 162 -12.54 27.42 -43.72
N VAL A 163 -13.76 27.13 -43.27
CA VAL A 163 -14.27 25.73 -43.22
C VAL A 163 -14.48 25.15 -44.61
N GLN A 164 -14.82 25.95 -45.63
CA GLN A 164 -14.92 25.45 -47.00
C GLN A 164 -13.56 24.97 -47.53
N ARG A 165 -12.49 25.73 -47.25
CA ARG A 165 -11.12 25.36 -47.66
C ARG A 165 -10.56 24.21 -46.82
N PHE A 166 -10.96 24.12 -45.55
CA PHE A 166 -10.43 23.16 -44.59
C PHE A 166 -11.56 22.42 -43.85
N PRO A 167 -12.33 21.56 -44.54
CA PRO A 167 -13.56 20.98 -44.01
C PRO A 167 -13.36 19.95 -42.89
N LYS A 168 -12.11 19.54 -42.63
CA LYS A 168 -11.75 18.52 -41.63
C LYS A 168 -10.93 19.08 -40.46
N THR A 169 -10.64 20.38 -40.43
CA THR A 169 -9.84 20.97 -39.36
C THR A 169 -10.70 21.24 -38.13
N ASN A 170 -10.52 20.47 -37.06
CA ASN A 170 -11.36 20.52 -35.85
C ASN A 170 -11.40 21.90 -35.20
N LEU A 171 -10.28 22.62 -35.18
CA LEU A 171 -10.23 24.01 -34.71
C LEU A 171 -11.22 24.92 -35.46
N PHE A 172 -11.25 24.84 -36.80
CA PHE A 172 -12.13 25.66 -37.63
C PHE A 172 -13.58 25.21 -37.56
N LEU A 173 -13.82 23.89 -37.48
CA LEU A 173 -15.17 23.34 -37.25
C LEU A 173 -15.73 23.81 -35.90
N ASN A 174 -14.93 23.75 -34.82
CA ASN A 174 -15.31 24.31 -33.53
C ASN A 174 -15.63 25.80 -33.65
N ASN A 175 -14.74 26.61 -34.22
CA ASN A 175 -14.92 28.06 -34.29
C ASN A 175 -16.09 28.47 -35.19
N MET A 176 -16.43 27.69 -36.22
CA MET A 176 -17.66 27.86 -36.98
C MET A 176 -18.90 27.56 -36.14
N GLY A 177 -18.86 26.49 -35.34
CA GLY A 177 -19.90 26.19 -34.36
C GLY A 177 -20.08 27.33 -33.35
N GLN A 178 -18.99 27.88 -32.81
CA GLN A 178 -19.04 29.04 -31.89
C GLN A 178 -19.60 30.29 -32.58
N ALA A 179 -19.23 30.54 -33.84
CA ALA A 179 -19.76 31.67 -34.62
C ALA A 179 -21.29 31.55 -34.80
N PHE A 180 -21.81 30.37 -35.11
CA PHE A 180 -23.25 30.16 -35.22
C PHE A 180 -23.97 30.21 -33.86
N ALA A 181 -23.36 29.63 -32.83
CA ALA A 181 -23.92 29.63 -31.48
C ALA A 181 -24.09 31.07 -30.96
N SER A 182 -23.07 31.90 -31.14
CA SER A 182 -23.07 33.29 -30.68
C SER A 182 -24.05 34.22 -31.42
N VAL A 183 -24.55 33.82 -32.60
CA VAL A 183 -25.66 34.50 -33.30
C VAL A 183 -27.01 33.82 -33.12
N GLY A 184 -27.12 32.89 -32.16
CA GLY A 184 -28.36 32.19 -31.81
C GLY A 184 -28.81 31.11 -32.81
N MET A 185 -27.99 30.77 -33.80
CA MET A 185 -28.28 29.73 -34.79
C MET A 185 -27.86 28.35 -34.27
N LYS A 186 -28.55 27.88 -33.23
CA LYS A 186 -28.22 26.65 -32.46
C LYS A 186 -28.10 25.39 -33.33
N ASP A 187 -29.04 25.17 -34.25
CA ASP A 187 -29.04 23.96 -35.09
C ASP A 187 -27.83 23.93 -36.04
N SER A 188 -27.52 25.10 -36.64
CA SER A 188 -26.33 25.24 -37.47
C SER A 188 -25.06 25.02 -36.64
N ALA A 189 -24.99 25.56 -35.42
CA ALA A 189 -23.86 25.34 -34.53
C ALA A 189 -23.64 23.85 -34.23
N MET A 190 -24.71 23.12 -33.90
CA MET A 190 -24.65 21.68 -33.59
C MET A 190 -24.14 20.84 -34.77
N VAL A 191 -24.46 21.19 -36.02
CA VAL A 191 -23.90 20.50 -37.19
C VAL A 191 -22.37 20.54 -37.20
N TYR A 192 -21.78 21.70 -36.92
CA TYR A 192 -20.32 21.84 -36.92
C TYR A 192 -19.66 21.27 -35.67
N PHE A 193 -20.30 21.37 -34.50
CA PHE A 193 -19.82 20.70 -33.29
C PHE A 193 -19.82 19.18 -33.46
N VAL A 194 -20.87 18.58 -34.02
CA VAL A 194 -20.92 17.13 -34.29
C VAL A 194 -19.80 16.71 -35.24
N LYS A 195 -19.51 17.50 -36.29
CA LYS A 195 -18.37 17.23 -37.20
C LYS A 195 -17.02 17.29 -36.48
N CYS A 196 -16.81 18.30 -35.63
CA CYS A 196 -15.60 18.41 -34.81
C CYS A 196 -15.44 17.20 -33.86
N LEU A 197 -16.51 16.87 -33.13
CA LEU A 197 -16.52 15.80 -32.13
C LEU A 197 -16.48 14.39 -32.73
N ALA A 198 -16.83 14.22 -34.00
CA ALA A 198 -16.65 12.95 -34.71
C ALA A 198 -15.16 12.59 -34.88
N SER A 199 -14.28 13.58 -35.03
CA SER A 199 -12.83 13.37 -35.13
C SER A 199 -12.13 13.50 -33.78
N GLU A 200 -12.52 14.46 -32.95
CA GLU A 200 -11.97 14.68 -31.61
C GLU A 200 -13.07 14.65 -30.56
N PRO A 201 -13.48 13.46 -30.07
CA PRO A 201 -14.60 13.31 -29.14
C PRO A 201 -14.46 14.13 -27.85
N LYS A 202 -13.23 14.45 -27.46
CA LYS A 202 -12.88 15.18 -26.23
C LYS A 202 -12.52 16.65 -26.47
N PHE A 203 -12.87 17.23 -27.62
CA PHE A 203 -12.61 18.65 -27.88
C PHE A 203 -13.34 19.53 -26.84
N PRO A 204 -12.64 20.28 -25.96
CA PRO A 204 -13.27 20.85 -24.76
C PRO A 204 -14.33 21.91 -25.09
N ALA A 205 -13.99 22.87 -25.95
CA ALA A 205 -14.87 24.01 -26.25
C ALA A 205 -16.15 23.60 -27.03
N ALA A 206 -16.03 22.63 -27.95
CA ALA A 206 -17.15 22.11 -28.72
C ALA A 206 -18.11 21.34 -27.81
N ASN A 207 -17.61 20.45 -26.95
CA ASN A 207 -18.42 19.74 -25.95
C ASN A 207 -19.11 20.72 -24.98
N LYS A 208 -18.40 21.75 -24.51
CA LYS A 208 -18.96 22.77 -23.62
C LYS A 208 -20.16 23.49 -24.24
N THR A 209 -20.00 24.05 -25.44
CA THR A 209 -21.09 24.78 -26.10
C THR A 209 -22.22 23.85 -26.55
N ALA A 210 -21.90 22.62 -27.01
CA ALA A 210 -22.91 21.61 -27.32
C ALA A 210 -23.75 21.24 -26.10
N ALA A 211 -23.14 21.09 -24.91
CA ALA A 211 -23.86 20.83 -23.67
C ALA A 211 -24.85 21.96 -23.34
N LYS A 212 -24.41 23.22 -23.46
CA LYS A 212 -25.25 24.41 -23.25
C LYS A 212 -26.42 24.47 -24.23
N ILE A 213 -26.16 24.24 -25.52
CA ILE A 213 -27.21 24.19 -26.54
C ILE A 213 -28.21 23.08 -26.24
N SER A 214 -27.75 21.86 -25.97
CA SER A 214 -28.62 20.73 -25.64
C SER A 214 -29.45 21.00 -24.38
N LYS A 215 -28.85 21.60 -23.32
CA LYS A 215 -29.58 22.01 -22.11
C LYS A 215 -30.67 23.03 -22.46
N SER A 216 -30.33 24.07 -23.22
CA SER A 216 -31.27 25.13 -23.63
C SER A 216 -32.42 24.63 -24.52
N ASN A 217 -32.22 23.51 -25.21
CA ASN A 217 -33.22 22.84 -26.05
C ASN A 217 -34.01 21.76 -25.27
N GLY A 218 -33.83 21.65 -23.95
CA GLY A 218 -34.49 20.63 -23.12
C GLY A 218 -33.95 19.20 -23.31
N LYS A 219 -32.87 19.01 -24.06
CA LYS A 219 -32.26 17.70 -24.34
C LYS A 219 -31.30 17.29 -23.24
N LYS A 220 -31.85 16.94 -22.08
CA LYS A 220 -31.11 16.63 -20.85
C LYS A 220 -30.01 15.57 -21.02
N GLN A 221 -30.32 14.44 -21.65
CA GLN A 221 -29.35 13.34 -21.80
C GLN A 221 -28.16 13.70 -22.69
N GLU A 222 -28.40 14.43 -23.79
CA GLU A 222 -27.33 14.94 -24.65
C GLU A 222 -26.45 15.96 -23.90
N ALA A 223 -27.07 16.85 -23.12
CA ALA A 223 -26.35 17.84 -22.33
C ALA A 223 -25.40 17.17 -21.33
N VAL A 224 -25.87 16.15 -20.59
CA VAL A 224 -25.04 15.35 -19.68
C VAL A 224 -23.89 14.68 -20.42
N LYS A 225 -24.15 14.07 -21.59
CA LYS A 225 -23.11 13.43 -22.39
C LYS A 225 -22.00 14.40 -22.79
N TYR A 226 -22.35 15.55 -23.35
CA TYR A 226 -21.36 16.55 -23.77
C TYR A 226 -20.65 17.19 -22.58
N ALA A 227 -21.36 17.50 -21.49
CA ALA A 227 -20.76 18.05 -20.28
C ALA A 227 -19.74 17.08 -19.66
N LYS A 228 -20.02 15.76 -19.63
CA LYS A 228 -19.05 14.74 -19.20
C LYS A 228 -17.76 14.79 -20.02
N GLN A 229 -17.86 14.81 -21.35
CA GLN A 229 -16.69 14.87 -22.23
C GLN A 229 -15.88 16.16 -22.04
N ALA A 230 -16.56 17.31 -21.87
CA ALA A 230 -15.90 18.57 -21.55
C ALA A 230 -15.15 18.49 -20.21
N VAL A 231 -15.80 17.99 -19.17
CA VAL A 231 -15.22 17.86 -17.83
C VAL A 231 -14.02 16.92 -17.86
N GLU A 232 -14.12 15.73 -18.47
CA GLU A 232 -13.01 14.79 -18.62
C GLU A 232 -11.76 15.40 -19.26
N SER A 233 -11.93 16.40 -20.13
CA SER A 233 -10.84 17.04 -20.86
C SER A 233 -10.16 18.19 -20.08
N SER A 234 -10.93 19.05 -19.40
CA SER A 234 -10.40 20.31 -18.84
C SER A 234 -10.90 20.68 -17.44
N LEU A 235 -11.72 19.83 -16.79
CA LEU A 235 -12.35 20.11 -15.49
C LEU A 235 -13.03 21.50 -15.47
N ASP A 236 -13.82 21.81 -16.49
CA ASP A 236 -14.54 23.07 -16.61
C ASP A 236 -15.62 23.19 -15.52
N GLU A 237 -15.53 24.24 -14.68
CA GLU A 237 -16.37 24.40 -13.46
C GLU A 237 -17.86 24.54 -13.81
N GLU A 238 -18.18 25.25 -14.88
CA GLU A 238 -19.55 25.45 -15.35
C GLU A 238 -20.15 24.14 -15.86
N MET A 239 -19.36 23.30 -16.54
CA MET A 239 -19.82 21.98 -16.96
C MET A 239 -19.97 21.02 -15.77
N MET A 240 -19.14 21.15 -14.73
CA MET A 240 -19.34 20.41 -13.48
C MET A 240 -20.65 20.82 -12.79
N ASP A 241 -20.92 22.13 -12.66
CA ASP A 241 -22.19 22.64 -12.13
C ASP A 241 -23.39 22.09 -12.92
N MET A 242 -23.29 22.08 -14.26
CA MET A 242 -24.33 21.51 -15.11
C MET A 242 -24.53 20.00 -14.88
N LEU A 243 -23.46 19.25 -14.66
CA LEU A 243 -23.57 17.82 -14.37
C LEU A 243 -24.23 17.58 -13.01
N ASP A 244 -23.85 18.34 -11.98
CA ASP A 244 -24.46 18.24 -10.65
C ASP A 244 -25.96 18.57 -10.69
N GLU A 245 -26.36 19.55 -11.52
CA GLU A 245 -27.77 19.92 -11.72
C GLU A 245 -28.55 18.86 -12.51
N LEU A 246 -27.99 18.40 -13.63
CA LEU A 246 -28.72 17.55 -14.56
C LEU A 246 -28.67 16.08 -14.17
N ASP A 247 -27.64 15.61 -13.49
CA ASP A 247 -27.50 14.20 -13.13
C ASP A 247 -26.89 14.05 -11.72
N PRO A 248 -27.63 14.50 -10.68
CA PRO A 248 -27.14 14.58 -9.30
C PRO A 248 -26.79 13.22 -8.68
N ASN A 249 -27.32 12.12 -9.22
CA ASN A 249 -27.08 10.76 -8.75
C ASN A 249 -26.09 10.00 -9.64
N GLY A 250 -25.58 10.64 -10.68
CA GLY A 250 -24.76 10.00 -11.67
C GLY A 250 -23.27 10.02 -11.33
N ASP A 251 -22.55 9.04 -11.85
CA ASP A 251 -21.12 8.87 -11.57
C ASP A 251 -20.27 9.64 -12.60
N HIS A 252 -20.21 10.96 -12.45
CA HIS A 252 -19.66 11.86 -13.49
C HIS A 252 -18.18 12.17 -13.32
N TYR A 253 -17.67 11.89 -12.13
CA TYR A 253 -16.28 12.15 -11.77
C TYR A 253 -15.43 10.88 -11.72
N SER A 254 -16.01 9.68 -11.87
CA SER A 254 -15.22 8.44 -11.91
C SER A 254 -14.27 8.33 -13.09
N GLY A 255 -14.53 9.06 -14.19
CA GLY A 255 -13.60 9.16 -15.32
C GLY A 255 -12.21 9.65 -14.92
N PHE A 256 -12.10 10.47 -13.86
CA PHE A 256 -10.82 11.00 -13.35
C PHE A 256 -10.00 10.01 -12.55
N VAL A 257 -10.58 8.86 -12.22
CA VAL A 257 -9.95 7.83 -11.38
C VAL A 257 -9.06 6.90 -12.20
N LYS A 258 -9.36 6.72 -13.50
CA LYS A 258 -8.86 5.59 -14.32
C LYS A 258 -7.39 5.70 -14.78
N LYS A 259 -6.53 6.44 -14.06
CA LYS A 259 -5.08 6.39 -14.30
C LYS A 259 -4.49 5.17 -13.57
N LYS A 260 -3.94 4.26 -14.36
CA LYS A 260 -3.50 2.92 -13.93
C LYS A 260 -2.07 2.90 -13.37
N GLU A 261 -1.29 3.95 -13.58
CA GLU A 261 0.12 4.02 -13.20
C GLU A 261 0.26 4.95 -11.99
N LEU A 262 0.81 4.45 -10.88
CA LEU A 262 1.21 5.33 -9.79
C LEU A 262 2.47 6.09 -10.21
N PRO A 263 2.62 7.36 -9.80
CA PRO A 263 3.84 8.12 -10.08
C PRO A 263 5.10 7.48 -9.50
N ASP A 264 6.22 7.57 -10.23
CA ASP A 264 7.52 6.98 -9.85
C ASP A 264 8.04 7.42 -8.47
N TYR A 265 7.68 8.62 -8.02
CA TYR A 265 8.11 9.14 -6.71
C TYR A 265 7.44 8.43 -5.52
N PHE A 266 6.35 7.70 -5.77
CA PHE A 266 5.69 6.86 -4.77
C PHE A 266 6.14 5.40 -4.93
N ASN A 267 7.45 5.17 -4.83
CA ASN A 267 8.01 3.87 -5.14
C ASN A 267 7.87 2.85 -4.00
N LEU A 268 6.66 2.71 -3.45
CA LEU A 268 6.23 1.51 -2.73
C LEU A 268 6.25 0.27 -3.66
N TYR A 269 6.39 0.45 -4.97
CA TYR A 269 6.60 -0.64 -5.92
C TYR A 269 7.95 -1.35 -5.80
N LYS A 270 8.89 -0.84 -4.98
CA LYS A 270 10.08 -1.61 -4.55
C LYS A 270 9.75 -2.69 -3.54
N LEU A 271 8.55 -2.68 -2.94
CA LEU A 271 8.08 -3.77 -2.09
C LEU A 271 7.85 -5.00 -2.99
N LYS A 272 8.86 -5.85 -3.06
CA LYS A 272 8.77 -7.12 -3.76
C LYS A 272 7.83 -8.02 -2.97
N LYS A 273 6.62 -8.20 -3.50
CA LYS A 273 5.66 -9.16 -2.93
C LYS A 273 6.32 -10.56 -2.91
N PRO A 274 6.30 -11.27 -1.78
CA PRO A 274 6.76 -12.65 -1.72
C PRO A 274 5.86 -13.55 -2.59
N PRO A 275 6.40 -14.61 -3.19
CA PRO A 275 5.61 -15.56 -3.96
C PRO A 275 4.64 -16.34 -3.06
N HIS A 276 3.59 -16.89 -3.66
CA HIS A 276 2.80 -17.92 -3.00
C HIS A 276 3.59 -19.22 -2.92
N GLN A 277 3.35 -20.01 -1.86
CA GLN A 277 3.91 -21.36 -1.76
C GLN A 277 3.28 -22.22 -2.85
N ARG A 278 4.10 -22.76 -3.75
CA ARG A 278 3.67 -23.68 -4.82
C ARG A 278 4.13 -25.10 -4.57
N ARG A 279 5.20 -25.29 -3.80
CA ARG A 279 5.71 -26.60 -3.42
C ARG A 279 5.86 -26.73 -1.89
N PRO A 280 5.74 -27.95 -1.34
CA PRO A 280 6.02 -28.18 0.08
C PRO A 280 7.42 -27.67 0.48
N GLU A 281 8.44 -27.94 -0.33
CA GLU A 281 9.83 -27.53 -0.06
C GLU A 281 10.03 -26.01 0.11
N ASP A 282 9.13 -25.19 -0.47
CA ASP A 282 9.23 -23.73 -0.42
C ASP A 282 8.79 -23.16 0.95
N TYR A 283 8.29 -23.98 1.87
CA TYR A 283 7.66 -23.56 3.13
C TYR A 283 8.49 -22.58 3.97
N GLU A 284 9.74 -22.94 4.29
CA GLU A 284 10.60 -22.12 5.16
C GLU A 284 10.93 -20.77 4.52
N MET A 285 11.25 -20.78 3.22
CA MET A 285 11.53 -19.57 2.44
C MET A 285 10.30 -18.66 2.40
N VAL A 286 9.12 -19.18 2.03
CA VAL A 286 7.89 -18.39 1.91
C VAL A 286 7.47 -17.81 3.27
N MET A 287 7.63 -18.58 4.36
CA MET A 287 7.39 -18.08 5.72
C MET A 287 8.31 -16.90 6.07
N ALA A 288 9.61 -17.04 5.82
CA ALA A 288 10.59 -16.00 6.10
C ALA A 288 10.35 -14.73 5.25
N GLU A 289 10.12 -14.89 3.95
CA GLU A 289 9.87 -13.76 3.05
C GLU A 289 8.55 -13.03 3.39
N ARG A 290 7.50 -13.75 3.79
CA ARG A 290 6.23 -13.14 4.23
C ARG A 290 6.36 -12.41 5.55
N ALA A 291 7.12 -12.96 6.49
CA ALA A 291 7.41 -12.27 7.76
C ALA A 291 8.20 -10.98 7.52
N ALA A 292 9.24 -11.03 6.69
CA ALA A 292 10.03 -9.85 6.31
C ALA A 292 9.18 -8.80 5.59
N PHE A 293 8.30 -9.23 4.66
CA PHE A 293 7.39 -8.34 3.96
C PHE A 293 6.40 -7.64 4.90
N LYS A 294 5.78 -8.36 5.84
CA LYS A 294 4.86 -7.78 6.83
C LYS A 294 5.59 -6.79 7.75
N ALA A 295 6.77 -7.16 8.26
CA ALA A 295 7.58 -6.27 9.09
C ALA A 295 7.98 -4.97 8.37
N GLU A 296 8.32 -5.05 7.08
CA GLU A 296 8.64 -3.88 6.27
C GLU A 296 7.41 -2.99 6.04
N LEU A 297 6.25 -3.58 5.75
CA LEU A 297 4.98 -2.85 5.65
C LEU A 297 4.61 -2.16 6.98
N ASP A 298 4.79 -2.84 8.11
CA ASP A 298 4.58 -2.29 9.44
C ASP A 298 5.49 -1.10 9.70
N ARG A 299 6.78 -1.21 9.38
CA ARG A 299 7.74 -0.11 9.49
C ARG A 299 7.27 1.11 8.70
N TYR A 300 6.94 0.93 7.42
CA TYR A 300 6.46 2.03 6.58
C TYR A 300 5.16 2.64 7.10
N ARG A 301 4.20 1.82 7.55
CA ARG A 301 2.93 2.31 8.13
C ARG A 301 3.19 3.14 9.39
N MET A 302 4.08 2.69 10.27
CA MET A 302 4.43 3.43 11.49
C MET A 302 5.08 4.78 11.15
N GLU A 303 6.08 4.79 10.27
CA GLU A 303 6.77 6.01 9.82
C GLU A 303 5.78 7.01 9.21
N ILE A 304 4.96 6.56 8.25
CA ILE A 304 3.97 7.38 7.56
C ILE A 304 2.89 7.88 8.52
N SER A 305 2.39 7.02 9.41
CA SER A 305 1.36 7.40 10.39
C SER A 305 1.87 8.44 11.39
N SER A 306 3.14 8.36 11.79
CA SER A 306 3.76 9.37 12.65
C SER A 306 3.78 10.74 11.97
N ILE A 307 4.20 10.79 10.70
CA ILE A 307 4.20 12.02 9.89
C ILE A 307 2.77 12.52 9.69
N GLN A 308 1.83 11.63 9.34
CA GLN A 308 0.42 11.96 9.17
C GLN A 308 -0.15 12.64 10.42
N ASN A 309 0.10 12.09 11.60
CA ASN A 309 -0.41 12.62 12.87
C ASN A 309 0.22 13.97 13.20
N ALA A 310 1.51 14.15 12.94
CA ALA A 310 2.20 15.43 13.13
C ALA A 310 1.63 16.52 12.19
N GLU A 311 1.47 16.21 10.91
CA GLU A 311 0.86 17.12 9.92
C GLU A 311 -0.60 17.43 10.27
N ALA A 312 -1.39 16.43 10.65
CA ALA A 312 -2.79 16.63 11.06
C ALA A 312 -2.92 17.56 12.28
N LYS A 313 -2.01 17.43 13.25
CA LYS A 313 -1.95 18.30 14.43
C LYS A 313 -1.62 19.74 14.05
N LEU A 314 -0.53 19.96 13.32
CA LEU A 314 -0.12 21.29 12.85
C LEU A 314 -1.23 21.96 12.02
N GLY A 315 -1.84 21.18 11.12
CA GLY A 315 -2.92 21.66 10.27
C GLY A 315 -4.18 22.05 11.03
N SER A 316 -4.54 21.29 12.07
CA SER A 316 -5.68 21.62 12.94
C SER A 316 -5.41 22.85 13.80
N GLU A 317 -4.19 22.99 14.34
CA GLU A 317 -3.77 24.19 15.08
C GLU A 317 -3.79 25.44 14.19
N GLN A 318 -3.30 25.34 12.95
CA GLN A 318 -3.35 26.42 11.98
C GLN A 318 -4.79 26.79 11.61
N LEU A 319 -5.64 25.80 11.34
CA LEU A 319 -7.05 26.02 11.05
C LEU A 319 -7.78 26.74 12.20
N ASN A 320 -7.52 26.33 13.44
CA ASN A 320 -8.09 26.99 14.62
C ASN A 320 -7.63 28.44 14.76
N LYS A 321 -6.35 28.73 14.49
CA LYS A 321 -5.82 30.10 14.47
C LYS A 321 -6.49 30.95 13.39
N ASP A 322 -6.66 30.40 12.19
CA ASP A 322 -7.28 31.11 11.07
C ASP A 322 -8.79 31.33 11.28
N ALA A 323 -9.49 30.35 11.85
CA ALA A 323 -10.89 30.48 12.26
C ALA A 323 -11.07 31.59 13.31
N LYS A 324 -10.18 31.65 14.31
CA LYS A 324 -10.19 32.73 15.31
C LYS A 324 -9.96 34.10 14.68
N LYS A 325 -8.97 34.24 13.78
CA LYS A 325 -8.73 35.49 13.05
C LYS A 325 -9.94 35.94 12.24
N LEU A 326 -10.61 35.00 11.58
CA LEU A 326 -11.83 35.29 10.82
C LEU A 326 -12.96 35.74 11.75
N GLN A 327 -13.14 35.06 12.88
CA GLN A 327 -14.11 35.42 13.90
C GLN A 327 -13.85 36.84 14.45
N ASP A 328 -12.61 37.14 14.83
CA ASP A 328 -12.19 38.45 15.31
C ASP A 328 -12.44 39.54 14.25
N TYR A 329 -12.16 39.25 12.96
CA TYR A 329 -12.44 40.16 11.86
C TYR A 329 -13.94 40.43 11.71
N VAL A 330 -14.77 39.39 11.73
CA VAL A 330 -16.24 39.52 11.61
C VAL A 330 -16.81 40.33 12.76
N PHE A 331 -16.36 40.08 13.99
CA PHE A 331 -16.77 40.87 15.16
C PHE A 331 -16.34 42.32 15.07
N ALA A 332 -15.12 42.60 14.60
CA ALA A 332 -14.62 43.97 14.47
C ALA A 332 -15.28 44.76 13.33
N ASN A 333 -15.73 44.10 12.24
CA ASN A 333 -16.16 44.77 11.01
C ASN A 333 -17.64 44.59 10.67
N GLY A 334 -18.37 43.73 11.39
CA GLY A 334 -19.79 43.44 11.15
C GLY A 334 -20.09 42.81 9.78
N LYS A 335 -19.06 42.31 9.08
CA LYS A 335 -19.17 41.73 7.73
C LYS A 335 -18.11 40.66 7.50
N LEU A 336 -18.39 39.72 6.60
CA LEU A 336 -17.41 38.76 6.11
C LEU A 336 -16.34 39.46 5.24
N PRO A 337 -15.10 38.95 5.21
CA PRO A 337 -14.09 39.44 4.27
C PRO A 337 -14.55 39.22 2.82
N ALA A 338 -14.20 40.16 1.93
CA ALA A 338 -14.67 40.19 0.54
C ALA A 338 -14.12 39.06 -0.34
N SER A 339 -13.08 38.35 0.10
CA SER A 339 -12.53 37.19 -0.62
C SER A 339 -12.99 35.90 0.05
N THR A 340 -13.59 35.01 -0.74
CA THR A 340 -13.83 33.62 -0.32
C THR A 340 -12.48 32.89 -0.27
N PRO A 341 -12.13 32.19 0.82
CA PRO A 341 -10.81 31.57 0.97
C PRO A 341 -10.62 30.30 0.12
N VAL A 342 -11.66 29.85 -0.61
CA VAL A 342 -11.63 28.59 -1.36
C VAL A 342 -11.23 28.86 -2.81
N SER A 343 -10.04 28.40 -3.19
CA SER A 343 -9.55 28.52 -4.57
C SER A 343 -10.45 27.74 -5.55
N ALA A 344 -10.47 28.15 -6.82
CA ALA A 344 -11.21 27.44 -7.87
C ALA A 344 -10.78 25.97 -7.99
N LEU A 345 -9.50 25.67 -7.72
CA LEU A 345 -8.99 24.31 -7.71
C LEU A 345 -9.61 23.48 -6.57
N VAL A 346 -9.71 24.05 -5.37
CA VAL A 346 -10.33 23.38 -4.21
C VAL A 346 -11.80 23.09 -4.48
N ARG A 347 -12.56 24.05 -5.05
CA ARG A 347 -13.98 23.82 -5.40
C ARG A 347 -14.16 22.65 -6.35
N LYS A 348 -13.33 22.56 -7.40
CA LYS A 348 -13.34 21.42 -8.32
C LYS A 348 -12.98 20.12 -7.60
N ALA A 349 -11.96 20.14 -6.74
CA ALA A 349 -11.54 18.97 -5.99
C ALA A 349 -12.64 18.46 -5.05
N VAL A 350 -13.39 19.34 -4.38
CA VAL A 350 -14.51 18.98 -3.50
C VAL A 350 -15.62 18.24 -4.24
N LYS A 351 -15.86 18.54 -5.53
CA LYS A 351 -16.82 17.82 -6.36
C LYS A 351 -16.31 16.44 -6.79
N VAL A 352 -15.02 16.36 -7.15
CA VAL A 352 -14.41 15.13 -7.66
C VAL A 352 -14.08 14.13 -6.56
N TYR A 353 -13.65 14.61 -5.38
CA TYR A 353 -13.22 13.77 -4.27
C TYR A 353 -14.25 12.70 -3.87
N PRO A 354 -15.54 13.01 -3.64
CA PRO A 354 -16.56 12.04 -3.24
C PRO A 354 -17.06 11.15 -4.40
N ALA A 355 -16.30 10.99 -5.48
CA ALA A 355 -16.67 10.16 -6.63
C ALA A 355 -17.19 8.78 -6.19
N LYS A 356 -18.40 8.44 -6.65
CA LYS A 356 -19.13 7.22 -6.29
C LYS A 356 -18.30 5.97 -6.50
N TYR A 357 -17.59 5.90 -7.63
CA TYR A 357 -16.71 4.78 -7.95
C TYR A 357 -15.67 4.47 -6.85
N ILE A 358 -15.04 5.51 -6.27
CA ILE A 358 -14.00 5.34 -5.25
C ILE A 358 -14.59 5.00 -3.88
N HIS A 359 -15.65 5.70 -3.49
CA HIS A 359 -16.16 5.61 -2.13
C HIS A 359 -17.23 4.54 -1.92
N GLN A 360 -17.80 3.99 -3.00
CA GLN A 360 -18.86 2.98 -2.93
C GLN A 360 -18.51 1.72 -3.76
N GLU A 361 -18.18 1.88 -5.04
CA GLU A 361 -18.05 0.73 -5.95
C GLU A 361 -16.74 -0.05 -5.75
N LEU A 362 -15.60 0.61 -5.61
CA LEU A 362 -14.31 -0.05 -5.37
C LEU A 362 -14.27 -0.82 -4.03
N PRO A 363 -14.75 -0.27 -2.90
CA PRO A 363 -14.87 -1.04 -1.65
C PRO A 363 -15.74 -2.29 -1.81
N ALA A 364 -16.85 -2.19 -2.55
CA ALA A 364 -17.69 -3.34 -2.85
C ALA A 364 -16.97 -4.38 -3.72
N LYS A 365 -16.22 -3.93 -4.74
CA LYS A 365 -15.38 -4.81 -5.58
C LYS A 365 -14.29 -5.51 -4.78
N LEU A 366 -13.60 -4.79 -3.88
CA LEU A 366 -12.58 -5.37 -3.00
C LEU A 366 -13.18 -6.43 -2.06
N LYS A 367 -14.35 -6.16 -1.50
CA LYS A 367 -15.07 -7.14 -0.66
C LYS A 367 -15.46 -8.39 -1.45
N ALA A 368 -16.01 -8.21 -2.65
CA ALA A 368 -16.38 -9.32 -3.53
C ALA A 368 -15.15 -10.13 -3.98
N LEU A 369 -14.03 -9.46 -4.25
CA LEU A 369 -12.76 -10.09 -4.60
C LEU A 369 -12.23 -10.96 -3.45
N SER A 370 -12.23 -10.46 -2.21
CA SER A 370 -11.86 -11.24 -1.03
C SER A 370 -12.77 -12.46 -0.86
N ALA A 371 -14.09 -12.26 -0.91
CA ALA A 371 -15.05 -13.35 -0.74
C ALA A 371 -14.89 -14.45 -1.81
N LYS A 372 -14.64 -14.08 -3.07
CA LYS A 372 -14.35 -15.03 -4.15
C LYS A 372 -13.08 -15.84 -3.86
N TYR A 373 -12.02 -15.16 -3.43
CA TYR A 373 -10.76 -15.80 -3.07
C TYR A 373 -10.93 -16.77 -1.89
N ASP A 374 -11.53 -16.31 -0.79
CA ASP A 374 -11.75 -17.11 0.42
C ASP A 374 -12.62 -18.34 0.13
N ALA A 375 -13.66 -18.19 -0.70
CA ALA A 375 -14.51 -19.31 -1.12
C ALA A 375 -13.75 -20.36 -1.96
N THR A 376 -12.87 -19.91 -2.85
CA THR A 376 -12.04 -20.79 -3.69
C THR A 376 -11.08 -21.59 -2.81
N VAL A 377 -10.35 -20.90 -1.92
CA VAL A 377 -9.42 -21.54 -0.98
C VAL A 377 -10.14 -22.53 -0.06
N ALA A 378 -11.32 -22.18 0.47
CA ALA A 378 -12.09 -23.07 1.33
C ALA A 378 -12.58 -24.32 0.57
N GLN A 379 -12.91 -24.20 -0.71
CA GLN A 379 -13.28 -25.34 -1.54
C GLN A 379 -12.09 -26.28 -1.78
N GLU A 380 -10.93 -25.74 -2.14
CA GLU A 380 -9.72 -26.54 -2.36
C GLU A 380 -9.27 -27.24 -1.06
N ASN A 381 -9.32 -26.55 0.08
CA ASN A 381 -9.00 -27.14 1.39
C ASN A 381 -9.91 -28.32 1.72
N ARG A 382 -11.23 -28.20 1.52
CA ARG A 382 -12.17 -29.32 1.75
C ARG A 382 -11.84 -30.54 0.88
N SER A 383 -11.50 -30.32 -0.39
CA SER A 383 -11.09 -31.42 -1.28
C SER A 383 -9.79 -32.06 -0.83
N TYR A 384 -8.83 -31.24 -0.40
CA TYR A 384 -7.56 -31.70 0.12
C TYR A 384 -7.70 -32.51 1.42
N ASP A 385 -8.49 -32.05 2.38
CA ASP A 385 -8.69 -32.71 3.66
C ASP A 385 -9.28 -34.12 3.48
N LEU A 386 -10.27 -34.27 2.59
CA LEU A 386 -10.84 -35.58 2.22
C LEU A 386 -9.79 -36.53 1.64
N ASP A 387 -8.92 -36.02 0.75
CA ASP A 387 -7.88 -36.84 0.15
C ASP A 387 -6.78 -37.21 1.16
N VAL A 388 -6.43 -36.30 2.08
CA VAL A 388 -5.50 -36.58 3.18
C VAL A 388 -6.04 -37.68 4.09
N GLU A 389 -7.31 -37.61 4.50
CA GLU A 389 -7.95 -38.65 5.31
C GLU A 389 -7.95 -40.00 4.59
N ASN A 390 -8.26 -40.01 3.30
CA ASN A 390 -8.22 -41.22 2.48
C ASN A 390 -6.81 -41.83 2.39
N ILE A 391 -5.78 -41.00 2.16
CA ILE A 391 -4.37 -41.44 2.11
C ILE A 391 -3.96 -42.03 3.46
N LYS A 392 -4.21 -41.30 4.57
CA LYS A 392 -3.88 -41.77 5.92
C LYS A 392 -4.51 -43.11 6.22
N ARG A 393 -5.81 -43.29 5.94
CA ARG A 393 -6.51 -44.56 6.13
C ARG A 393 -5.89 -45.72 5.33
N VAL A 394 -5.51 -45.47 4.08
CA VAL A 394 -4.84 -46.48 3.23
C VAL A 394 -3.49 -46.89 3.82
N TYR A 395 -2.70 -45.93 4.31
CA TYR A 395 -1.38 -46.22 4.88
C TYR A 395 -1.46 -46.80 6.29
N GLU A 396 -2.47 -46.45 7.08
CA GLU A 396 -2.76 -47.07 8.36
C GLU A 396 -3.02 -48.57 8.21
N GLU A 397 -3.89 -48.97 7.26
CA GLU A 397 -4.14 -50.39 6.96
C GLU A 397 -2.89 -51.10 6.42
N LYS A 398 -2.05 -50.43 5.62
CA LYS A 398 -0.76 -51.00 5.16
C LYS A 398 0.25 -51.19 6.30
N LYS A 399 0.24 -50.32 7.32
CA LYS A 399 1.19 -50.35 8.44
C LYS A 399 0.78 -51.31 9.55
N LYS A 400 -0.54 -51.53 9.73
CA LYS A 400 -1.14 -52.40 10.75
C LYS A 400 -0.49 -53.78 10.95
N PRO A 401 0.03 -54.47 9.92
CA PRO A 401 0.67 -55.78 10.09
C PRO A 401 2.09 -55.73 10.70
N TYR A 402 2.69 -54.55 10.87
CA TYR A 402 4.09 -54.39 11.26
C TYR A 402 4.23 -53.68 12.61
N ASP A 403 5.16 -54.16 13.46
CA ASP A 403 5.51 -53.57 14.76
C ASP A 403 7.02 -53.31 14.82
N CYS A 404 7.43 -52.11 15.24
CA CYS A 404 8.83 -51.72 15.35
C CYS A 404 9.48 -52.18 16.67
N GLY A 405 8.73 -52.59 17.71
CA GLY A 405 9.26 -53.21 18.93
C GLY A 405 10.50 -52.52 19.54
N GLU A 406 11.53 -53.29 19.92
CA GLU A 406 12.82 -52.78 20.45
C GLU A 406 13.71 -52.06 19.40
N GLY A 407 13.20 -51.82 18.19
CA GLY A 407 13.88 -50.99 17.19
C GLY A 407 14.96 -51.72 16.36
N LYS A 408 15.01 -53.06 16.41
CA LYS A 408 15.96 -53.86 15.62
C LYS A 408 15.22 -55.00 14.91
N GLY A 409 14.68 -54.73 13.71
CA GLY A 409 14.02 -55.76 12.91
C GLY A 409 13.56 -55.27 11.53
N GLU A 410 13.31 -56.22 10.62
CA GLU A 410 12.82 -55.98 9.26
C GLU A 410 11.47 -55.22 9.24
N ALA A 411 10.58 -55.52 10.20
CA ALA A 411 9.31 -54.82 10.36
C ALA A 411 9.49 -53.31 10.59
N CYS A 412 10.54 -52.89 11.31
CA CYS A 412 10.81 -51.46 11.52
C CYS A 412 11.33 -50.78 10.23
N ARG A 413 12.08 -51.48 9.38
CA ARG A 413 12.50 -50.96 8.06
C ARG A 413 11.30 -50.81 7.11
N ILE A 414 10.37 -51.77 7.14
CA ILE A 414 9.13 -51.69 6.35
C ILE A 414 8.25 -50.54 6.84
N LEU A 415 8.10 -50.36 8.16
CA LEU A 415 7.38 -49.21 8.73
C LEU A 415 8.01 -47.88 8.34
N GLU A 416 9.34 -47.79 8.36
CA GLU A 416 10.06 -46.60 7.88
C GLU A 416 9.76 -46.32 6.40
N GLN A 417 9.82 -47.35 5.55
CA GLN A 417 9.55 -47.25 4.12
C GLN A 417 8.10 -46.83 3.85
N LEU A 418 7.11 -47.47 4.50
CA LEU A 418 5.70 -47.14 4.37
C LEU A 418 5.41 -45.73 4.88
N THR A 419 6.07 -45.30 5.97
CA THR A 419 5.94 -43.94 6.48
C THR A 419 6.51 -42.93 5.49
N LYS A 420 7.69 -43.17 4.92
CA LYS A 420 8.27 -42.31 3.87
C LYS A 420 7.37 -42.24 2.63
N GLN A 421 6.78 -43.35 2.21
CA GLN A 421 5.84 -43.39 1.09
C GLN A 421 4.55 -42.61 1.39
N GLU A 422 3.98 -42.77 2.59
CA GLU A 422 2.82 -41.98 3.04
C GLU A 422 3.13 -40.48 2.98
N CYS A 423 4.27 -40.05 3.54
CA CYS A 423 4.72 -38.67 3.50
C CYS A 423 4.82 -38.14 2.06
N ALA A 424 5.36 -38.95 1.14
CA ALA A 424 5.47 -38.59 -0.26
C ALA A 424 4.10 -38.41 -0.93
N GLU A 425 3.14 -39.32 -0.70
CA GLU A 425 1.78 -39.19 -1.26
C GLU A 425 1.02 -38.01 -0.67
N LEU A 426 1.14 -37.78 0.64
CA LEU A 426 0.56 -36.61 1.29
C LEU A 426 1.15 -35.30 0.76
N ASN A 427 2.47 -35.23 0.55
CA ASN A 427 3.14 -34.06 -0.02
C ASN A 427 2.81 -33.86 -1.51
N LYS A 428 2.61 -34.92 -2.30
CA LYS A 428 2.08 -34.82 -3.67
C LYS A 428 0.69 -34.18 -3.67
N ARG A 429 -0.19 -34.60 -2.77
CA ARG A 429 -1.53 -34.02 -2.67
C ARG A 429 -1.50 -32.57 -2.18
N LEU A 430 -0.61 -32.27 -1.23
CA LEU A 430 -0.35 -30.90 -0.78
C LEU A 430 0.13 -29.99 -1.91
N MET A 431 1.01 -30.46 -2.79
CA MET A 431 1.46 -29.69 -3.96
C MET A 431 0.29 -29.29 -4.88
N VAL A 432 -0.69 -30.18 -5.08
CA VAL A 432 -1.89 -29.85 -5.90
C VAL A 432 -2.72 -28.74 -5.22
N LEU A 433 -2.92 -28.82 -3.90
CA LEU A 433 -3.59 -27.75 -3.14
C LEU A 433 -2.84 -26.43 -3.26
N LEU A 434 -1.53 -26.46 -3.05
CA LEU A 434 -0.66 -25.28 -3.09
C LEU A 434 -0.72 -24.59 -4.45
N GLU A 435 -0.66 -25.36 -5.54
CA GLU A 435 -0.75 -24.84 -6.91
C GLU A 435 -2.13 -24.19 -7.18
N ALA A 436 -3.23 -24.83 -6.75
CA ALA A 436 -4.57 -24.27 -6.88
C ALA A 436 -4.74 -22.96 -6.07
N CYS A 437 -4.31 -22.95 -4.81
CA CYS A 437 -4.34 -21.78 -3.93
C CYS A 437 -3.44 -20.66 -4.45
N ALA A 438 -2.24 -20.97 -4.96
CA ALA A 438 -1.32 -20.00 -5.54
C ALA A 438 -1.90 -19.34 -6.79
N ASN A 439 -2.57 -20.11 -7.66
CA ASN A 439 -3.22 -19.56 -8.86
C ASN A 439 -4.40 -18.65 -8.51
N ALA A 440 -5.23 -19.03 -7.53
CA ALA A 440 -6.28 -18.16 -7.00
C ALA A 440 -5.68 -16.89 -6.35
N GLY A 441 -4.57 -17.05 -5.64
CA GLY A 441 -3.80 -15.95 -5.03
C GLY A 441 -3.26 -14.96 -6.05
N ASP A 442 -2.67 -15.44 -7.15
CA ASP A 442 -2.14 -14.58 -8.21
C ASP A 442 -3.25 -13.76 -8.91
N GLU A 443 -4.44 -14.32 -9.10
CA GLU A 443 -5.61 -13.56 -9.60
C GLU A 443 -6.07 -12.50 -8.58
N PHE A 444 -6.16 -12.87 -7.31
CA PHE A 444 -6.50 -11.96 -6.23
C PHE A 444 -5.51 -10.78 -6.18
N ASP A 445 -4.22 -11.07 -6.22
CA ASP A 445 -3.13 -10.11 -6.16
C ASP A 445 -3.16 -9.05 -7.25
N ARG A 446 -3.35 -9.48 -8.50
CA ARG A 446 -3.42 -8.55 -9.65
C ARG A 446 -4.55 -7.54 -9.47
N ASN A 447 -5.73 -8.02 -9.11
CA ASN A 447 -6.90 -7.17 -8.91
C ASN A 447 -6.76 -6.29 -7.66
N GLN A 448 -6.29 -6.85 -6.55
CA GLN A 448 -6.06 -6.15 -5.29
C GLN A 448 -5.08 -5.00 -5.46
N ARG A 449 -3.94 -5.24 -6.12
CA ARG A 449 -2.94 -4.22 -6.41
C ARG A 449 -3.48 -3.12 -7.32
N GLN A 450 -4.23 -3.49 -8.36
CA GLN A 450 -4.85 -2.52 -9.26
C GLN A 450 -5.84 -1.61 -8.51
N TYR A 451 -6.78 -2.19 -7.77
CA TYR A 451 -7.78 -1.41 -7.04
C TYR A 451 -7.16 -0.55 -5.94
N ALA A 452 -6.14 -1.06 -5.23
CA ALA A 452 -5.39 -0.26 -4.27
C ALA A 452 -4.70 0.95 -4.93
N ALA A 453 -4.12 0.77 -6.11
CA ALA A 453 -3.49 1.85 -6.87
C ALA A 453 -4.50 2.91 -7.34
N GLU A 454 -5.68 2.50 -7.82
CA GLU A 454 -6.76 3.43 -8.22
C GLU A 454 -7.24 4.28 -7.03
N ILE A 455 -7.47 3.65 -5.87
CA ILE A 455 -7.85 4.33 -4.64
C ILE A 455 -6.78 5.32 -4.22
N PHE A 456 -5.53 4.89 -4.17
CA PHE A 456 -4.41 5.75 -3.78
C PHE A 456 -4.27 6.93 -4.74
N HIS A 457 -4.27 6.70 -6.05
CA HIS A 457 -4.10 7.77 -7.05
C HIS A 457 -5.18 8.85 -6.88
N HIS A 458 -6.43 8.45 -6.68
CA HIS A 458 -7.51 9.39 -6.47
C HIS A 458 -7.40 10.13 -5.14
N LYS A 459 -7.27 9.39 -4.02
CA LYS A 459 -7.26 9.98 -2.68
C LYS A 459 -6.01 10.82 -2.43
N SER A 460 -4.83 10.38 -2.88
CA SER A 460 -3.59 11.16 -2.73
C SER A 460 -3.64 12.47 -3.51
N ARG A 461 -4.24 12.49 -4.70
CA ARG A 461 -4.33 13.69 -5.55
C ARG A 461 -5.45 14.62 -5.13
N TRP A 462 -6.68 14.12 -5.10
CA TRP A 462 -7.87 14.92 -4.81
C TRP A 462 -8.03 15.19 -3.32
N GLY A 463 -7.64 14.23 -2.47
CA GLY A 463 -7.57 14.43 -1.02
C GLY A 463 -6.57 15.51 -0.62
N TYR A 464 -5.41 15.56 -1.28
CA TYR A 464 -4.46 16.66 -1.07
C TYR A 464 -5.07 18.01 -1.46
N MET A 465 -5.72 18.09 -2.61
CA MET A 465 -6.33 19.35 -3.09
C MET A 465 -7.53 19.84 -2.25
N VAL A 466 -8.24 18.98 -1.53
CA VAL A 466 -9.31 19.40 -0.60
C VAL A 466 -8.77 19.76 0.79
N GLY A 467 -7.47 19.61 1.05
CA GLY A 467 -6.84 20.05 2.28
C GLY A 467 -6.99 21.57 2.44
N VAL A 468 -7.63 22.00 3.53
CA VAL A 468 -7.91 23.43 3.79
C VAL A 468 -6.65 24.25 4.11
N ASN A 469 -5.54 23.58 4.40
CA ASN A 469 -4.19 24.14 4.48
C ASN A 469 -3.16 23.08 4.07
N GLU A 470 -1.91 23.51 3.90
CA GLU A 470 -0.81 22.63 3.43
C GLU A 470 -0.61 21.40 4.33
N HIS A 471 -0.69 21.57 5.66
CA HIS A 471 -0.51 20.48 6.61
C HIS A 471 -1.63 19.43 6.51
N LEU A 472 -2.89 19.86 6.41
CA LEU A 472 -4.02 18.94 6.21
C LEU A 472 -4.00 18.30 4.81
N ALA A 473 -3.50 18.99 3.80
CA ALA A 473 -3.27 18.42 2.47
C ALA A 473 -2.26 17.26 2.54
N LYS A 474 -1.11 17.47 3.22
CA LYS A 474 -0.10 16.43 3.47
C LYS A 474 -0.67 15.29 4.30
N ALA A 475 -1.44 15.58 5.36
CA ALA A 475 -2.09 14.55 6.17
C ALA A 475 -3.03 13.65 5.35
N ASN A 476 -3.83 14.23 4.44
CA ASN A 476 -4.69 13.46 3.54
C ASN A 476 -3.88 12.56 2.58
N TYR A 477 -2.74 13.05 2.09
CA TYR A 477 -1.85 12.26 1.26
C TYR A 477 -1.28 11.05 2.03
N TYR A 478 -0.77 11.27 3.24
CA TYR A 478 -0.23 10.19 4.08
C TYR A 478 -1.33 9.21 4.53
N ALA A 479 -2.56 9.68 4.74
CA ALA A 479 -3.70 8.79 4.99
C ALA A 479 -3.95 7.84 3.82
N ALA A 480 -3.92 8.35 2.57
CA ALA A 480 -4.04 7.53 1.38
C ALA A 480 -2.89 6.52 1.26
N ALA A 481 -1.66 6.93 1.61
CA ALA A 481 -0.48 6.08 1.63
C ALA A 481 -0.63 4.88 2.60
N THR A 482 -1.08 5.16 3.82
CA THR A 482 -1.36 4.12 4.83
C THR A 482 -2.47 3.17 4.37
N GLU A 483 -3.54 3.69 3.76
CA GLU A 483 -4.61 2.87 3.19
C GLU A 483 -4.12 1.96 2.06
N TYR A 484 -3.21 2.45 1.21
CA TYR A 484 -2.58 1.63 0.18
C TYR A 484 -1.81 0.46 0.79
N LEU A 485 -0.93 0.72 1.77
CA LEU A 485 -0.15 -0.32 2.45
C LEU A 485 -1.04 -1.39 3.10
N THR A 486 -2.13 -0.96 3.75
CA THR A 486 -3.12 -1.88 4.34
C THR A 486 -3.81 -2.75 3.28
N ASN A 487 -4.08 -2.22 2.09
CA ASN A 487 -4.63 -3.02 1.00
C ASN A 487 -3.59 -3.95 0.37
N ILE A 488 -2.32 -3.57 0.32
CA ILE A 488 -1.23 -4.42 -0.18
C ILE A 488 -0.92 -5.58 0.78
N GLU A 489 -1.01 -5.37 2.10
CA GLU A 489 -0.82 -6.43 3.09
C GLU A 489 -1.76 -7.63 2.88
N LYS A 490 -3.00 -7.39 2.40
CA LYS A 490 -3.99 -8.46 2.14
C LYS A 490 -3.52 -9.49 1.11
N MET A 491 -2.55 -9.12 0.26
CA MET A 491 -1.95 -10.00 -0.75
C MET A 491 -1.12 -11.15 -0.13
N VAL A 492 -0.84 -11.13 1.18
CA VAL A 492 -0.14 -12.20 1.91
C VAL A 492 -1.02 -12.85 2.99
N GLY A 493 -2.33 -12.90 2.77
CA GLY A 493 -3.33 -13.29 3.77
C GLY A 493 -3.50 -14.79 4.06
N PHE A 494 -3.15 -15.68 3.13
CA PHE A 494 -3.30 -17.13 3.33
C PHE A 494 -2.08 -17.72 4.04
N ALA A 495 -2.26 -18.60 5.04
CA ALA A 495 -1.14 -19.20 5.76
C ALA A 495 -0.38 -20.23 4.89
N PRO A 496 0.97 -20.25 4.89
CA PRO A 496 1.74 -21.36 4.31
C PRO A 496 1.41 -22.69 4.97
N PHE A 497 1.49 -23.78 4.21
CA PHE A 497 1.21 -25.12 4.67
C PHE A 497 2.51 -25.82 5.02
N THR A 498 2.59 -26.34 6.23
CA THR A 498 3.72 -27.16 6.66
C THR A 498 3.76 -28.45 5.84
N PRO A 499 4.93 -28.83 5.27
CA PRO A 499 5.09 -30.11 4.59
C PRO A 499 4.78 -31.27 5.53
N HIS A 500 4.13 -32.30 5.01
CA HIS A 500 3.93 -33.53 5.75
C HIS A 500 5.27 -34.13 6.11
N CYS A 501 5.36 -34.64 7.34
CA CYS A 501 6.55 -35.30 7.88
C CYS A 501 7.82 -34.44 7.97
N MET A 502 7.73 -33.11 7.84
CA MET A 502 8.88 -32.21 8.00
C MET A 502 9.64 -32.47 9.32
N GLN A 503 8.91 -32.69 10.42
CA GLN A 503 9.50 -33.00 11.72
C GLN A 503 10.19 -34.37 11.75
N LEU A 504 9.56 -35.38 11.14
CA LEU A 504 10.13 -36.72 11.01
C LEU A 504 11.43 -36.69 10.19
N GLU A 505 11.45 -35.98 9.06
CA GLU A 505 12.66 -35.81 8.24
C GLU A 505 13.79 -35.11 8.99
N ARG A 506 13.47 -34.08 9.79
CA ARG A 506 14.46 -33.42 10.66
C ARG A 506 15.01 -34.36 11.72
N GLN A 507 14.15 -35.20 12.31
CA GLN A 507 14.57 -36.21 13.29
C GLN A 507 15.41 -37.30 12.64
N LEU A 508 15.05 -37.77 11.44
CA LEU A 508 15.79 -38.80 10.70
C LEU A 508 17.21 -38.37 10.28
N LYS A 509 17.52 -37.07 10.31
CA LYS A 509 18.91 -36.57 10.15
C LYS A 509 19.78 -36.82 11.39
N LYS A 510 19.17 -37.02 12.56
CA LYS A 510 19.85 -37.12 13.86
C LYS A 510 19.68 -38.48 14.53
N TYR A 511 18.55 -39.15 14.27
CA TYR A 511 18.12 -40.37 14.93
C TYR A 511 17.66 -41.38 13.88
N THR A 512 17.83 -42.66 14.18
CA THR A 512 17.25 -43.75 13.39
C THR A 512 15.74 -43.80 13.58
N PHE A 513 15.00 -44.33 12.59
CA PHE A 513 13.54 -44.47 12.70
C PHE A 513 13.13 -45.29 13.94
N ALA A 514 13.92 -46.31 14.27
CA ALA A 514 13.79 -47.10 15.49
C ALA A 514 13.86 -46.27 16.78
N GLU A 515 14.79 -45.31 16.87
CA GLU A 515 14.93 -44.42 18.02
C GLU A 515 13.78 -43.44 18.16
N ILE A 516 13.24 -42.97 17.03
CA ILE A 516 12.09 -42.06 16.98
C ILE A 516 10.82 -42.76 17.48
N MET A 517 10.65 -44.04 17.16
CA MET A 517 9.45 -44.82 17.49
C MET A 517 9.51 -45.50 18.87
N ARG A 518 10.56 -45.29 19.67
CA ARG A 518 10.64 -45.85 21.03
C ARG A 518 9.55 -45.23 21.92
N PRO A 519 8.84 -46.03 22.75
CA PRO A 519 7.84 -45.50 23.67
C PRO A 519 8.47 -44.53 24.67
N VAL A 520 7.85 -43.34 24.81
CA VAL A 520 8.23 -42.32 25.80
C VAL A 520 7.54 -42.65 27.12
N CYS A 521 8.29 -42.75 28.22
CA CYS A 521 7.78 -43.23 29.50
C CYS A 521 7.07 -42.15 30.33
N PRO A 522 5.74 -42.25 30.55
CA PRO A 522 4.94 -41.10 30.95
C PRO A 522 4.69 -40.93 32.46
N PHE A 523 5.30 -41.73 33.36
CA PHE A 523 5.10 -41.57 34.80
C PHE A 523 6.43 -41.52 35.59
N ASN A 524 6.61 -40.43 36.33
CA ASN A 524 7.56 -40.25 37.43
C ASN A 524 6.73 -40.06 38.70
N VAL A 525 6.85 -40.95 39.69
CA VAL A 525 6.11 -40.86 40.95
C VAL A 525 7.10 -40.88 42.11
N SER A 526 7.07 -39.85 42.97
CA SER A 526 7.92 -39.77 44.16
C SER A 526 7.07 -39.52 45.42
N PHE A 527 7.27 -40.31 46.46
CA PHE A 527 6.66 -40.12 47.78
C PHE A 527 7.74 -40.01 48.86
N ASP A 528 7.64 -39.00 49.72
CA ASP A 528 8.54 -38.80 50.87
C ASP A 528 7.73 -38.88 52.17
N PHE A 529 8.00 -39.88 53.00
CA PHE A 529 7.40 -40.10 54.32
C PHE A 529 8.43 -39.91 55.45
N GLY A 530 9.33 -38.94 55.31
CA GLY A 530 10.29 -38.51 56.34
C GLY A 530 11.52 -39.41 56.42
N ILE A 531 11.36 -40.62 56.96
CA ILE A 531 12.44 -41.62 57.06
C ILE A 531 12.49 -42.58 55.86
N ILE A 532 11.44 -42.61 55.02
CA ILE A 532 11.36 -43.43 53.81
C ILE A 532 11.06 -42.53 52.63
N GLN A 533 11.95 -42.49 51.65
CA GLN A 533 11.76 -41.82 50.37
C GLN A 533 11.65 -42.86 49.26
N THR A 534 10.58 -42.79 48.47
CA THR A 534 10.36 -43.68 47.32
C THR A 534 10.28 -42.85 46.05
N SER A 535 10.94 -43.31 44.99
CA SER A 535 10.86 -42.72 43.65
C SER A 535 10.74 -43.86 42.65
N MET A 536 9.84 -43.76 41.66
CA MET A 536 9.70 -44.77 40.61
C MET A 536 9.35 -44.14 39.26
N ASN A 537 9.95 -44.69 38.22
CA ASN A 537 9.54 -44.53 36.82
C ASN A 537 9.73 -45.85 36.07
N CYS A 538 9.52 -45.86 34.76
CA CYS A 538 9.63 -47.10 33.99
C CYS A 538 11.06 -47.67 33.88
N LYS A 539 12.10 -46.87 34.13
CA LYS A 539 13.51 -47.26 33.99
C LYS A 539 14.15 -47.56 35.33
N GLU A 540 13.74 -46.88 36.39
CA GLU A 540 14.35 -46.99 37.69
C GLU A 540 13.34 -46.77 38.81
N GLY A 541 13.55 -47.44 39.93
CA GLY A 541 12.89 -47.08 41.18
C GLY A 541 13.83 -47.24 42.36
N SER A 542 13.67 -46.37 43.34
CA SER A 542 14.50 -46.37 44.55
C SER A 542 13.66 -46.20 45.79
N ILE A 543 14.00 -46.95 46.83
CA ILE A 543 13.51 -46.80 48.19
C ILE A 543 14.72 -46.45 49.06
N THR A 544 14.79 -45.22 49.55
CA THR A 544 15.78 -44.78 50.51
C THR A 544 15.17 -44.83 51.90
N ILE A 545 15.80 -45.54 52.82
CA ILE A 545 15.48 -45.56 54.24
C ILE A 545 16.60 -44.80 54.95
N ASP A 546 16.29 -43.60 55.42
CA ASP A 546 17.23 -42.70 56.09
C ASP A 546 16.81 -42.48 57.56
N PRO A 547 17.09 -43.45 58.44
CA PRO A 547 16.79 -43.33 59.86
C PRO A 547 17.67 -42.28 60.56
N GLY A 548 18.76 -41.83 59.93
CA GLY A 548 19.67 -40.78 60.42
C GLY A 548 18.97 -39.44 60.66
N LYS A 549 17.92 -39.14 59.88
CA LYS A 549 17.07 -37.95 60.07
C LYS A 549 16.28 -37.93 61.39
N ALA A 550 16.03 -39.09 62.01
CA ALA A 550 15.35 -39.22 63.30
C ALA A 550 16.31 -39.62 64.44
N PHE A 551 17.36 -40.39 64.14
CA PHE A 551 18.35 -40.89 65.09
C PHE A 551 19.77 -40.73 64.50
N PRO A 552 20.57 -39.73 64.91
CA PRO A 552 21.84 -39.33 64.27
C PRO A 552 22.99 -40.37 64.27
N ALA A 553 22.75 -41.61 64.68
CA ALA A 553 23.73 -42.69 64.79
C ALA A 553 23.37 -43.94 63.96
N MET A 554 22.33 -43.87 63.11
CA MET A 554 21.93 -44.98 62.24
C MET A 554 22.25 -44.70 60.76
N ASP A 555 22.86 -45.69 60.11
CA ASP A 555 23.28 -45.62 58.70
C ASP A 555 22.08 -45.55 57.74
N SER A 556 22.21 -44.77 56.65
CA SER A 556 21.22 -44.70 55.60
C SER A 556 21.40 -45.81 54.56
N TRP A 557 20.28 -46.35 54.10
CA TRP A 557 20.22 -47.46 53.14
C TRP A 557 19.38 -47.05 51.93
N LYS A 558 19.92 -47.23 50.73
CA LYS A 558 19.19 -47.01 49.49
C LYS A 558 19.08 -48.32 48.72
N PHE A 559 17.86 -48.77 48.52
CA PHE A 559 17.51 -49.87 47.63
C PHE A 559 17.16 -49.27 46.28
N GLN A 560 17.83 -49.70 45.22
CA GLN A 560 17.59 -49.21 43.87
C GLN A 560 17.40 -50.39 42.92
N PHE A 561 16.44 -50.29 42.03
CA PHE A 561 16.35 -51.15 40.86
C PHE A 561 16.45 -50.29 39.59
N THR A 562 17.13 -50.81 38.58
CA THR A 562 17.27 -50.20 37.26
C THR A 562 17.02 -51.25 36.18
N GLN A 563 16.27 -50.89 35.15
CA GLN A 563 15.91 -51.77 34.05
C GLN A 563 16.46 -51.23 32.73
N ASP A 564 17.30 -52.02 32.07
CA ASP A 564 17.83 -51.73 30.73
C ASP A 564 17.05 -52.53 29.68
N PHE A 565 16.11 -51.85 29.02
CA PHE A 565 15.27 -52.43 27.98
C PHE A 565 16.02 -52.78 26.70
N VAL A 566 17.22 -52.22 26.47
CA VAL A 566 18.03 -52.52 25.28
C VAL A 566 18.77 -53.85 25.47
N ASN A 567 19.19 -54.16 26.69
CA ASN A 567 19.95 -55.36 27.01
C ASN A 567 19.14 -56.44 27.74
N LYS A 568 17.85 -56.20 28.02
CA LYS A 568 16.94 -57.09 28.77
C LYS A 568 17.49 -57.48 30.15
N SER A 569 18.14 -56.54 30.81
CA SER A 569 18.76 -56.75 32.12
C SER A 569 18.10 -55.90 33.20
N THR A 570 17.92 -56.49 34.37
CA THR A 570 17.42 -55.79 35.57
C THR A 570 18.50 -55.84 36.65
N THR A 571 18.91 -54.69 37.14
CA THR A 571 19.88 -54.56 38.22
C THR A 571 19.17 -54.17 39.51
N TYR A 572 19.40 -54.93 40.58
CA TYR A 572 19.03 -54.60 41.95
C TYR A 572 20.30 -54.21 42.71
N ALA A 573 20.29 -53.07 43.37
CA ALA A 573 21.41 -52.56 44.15
C ALA A 573 20.97 -52.15 45.55
N VAL A 574 21.79 -52.49 46.54
CA VAL A 574 21.70 -52.01 47.92
C VAL A 574 22.92 -51.14 48.17
N ILE A 575 22.70 -49.85 48.37
CA ILE A 575 23.73 -48.84 48.56
C ILE A 575 23.69 -48.42 50.03
N LYS A 576 24.81 -48.60 50.73
CA LYS A 576 25.01 -48.11 52.10
C LYS A 576 25.95 -46.91 52.08
N VAL A 577 25.53 -45.79 52.64
CA VAL A 577 26.41 -44.63 52.85
C VAL A 577 27.20 -44.87 54.14
N LEU A 578 28.51 -45.07 54.02
CA LEU A 578 29.39 -45.35 55.16
C LEU A 578 29.89 -44.07 55.84
N LEU A 579 30.01 -42.98 55.07
CA LEU A 579 30.39 -41.67 55.59
C LEU A 579 29.90 -40.60 54.61
N SER A 580 29.19 -39.58 55.09
CA SER A 580 28.87 -38.36 54.33
C SER A 580 29.26 -37.16 55.17
N LYS A 581 30.10 -36.27 54.61
CA LYS A 581 30.56 -35.06 55.28
C LYS A 581 30.51 -33.88 54.33
N GLU A 582 29.77 -32.85 54.72
CA GLU A 582 29.54 -31.63 53.95
C GLU A 582 30.15 -30.43 54.67
N ILE A 583 30.88 -29.58 53.92
CA ILE A 583 31.45 -28.33 54.45
C ILE A 583 30.97 -27.17 53.57
N THR A 584 30.22 -26.26 54.16
CA THR A 584 29.72 -25.03 53.53
C THR A 584 30.46 -23.80 54.06
N GLY A 585 31.02 -22.98 53.17
CA GLY A 585 31.75 -21.75 53.52
C GLY A 585 30.88 -20.49 53.61
N PRO A 586 31.27 -19.44 54.36
CA PRO A 586 30.47 -18.22 54.51
C PRO A 586 30.52 -17.29 53.29
N SER A 587 29.40 -16.62 53.06
CA SER A 587 29.04 -15.82 51.88
C SER A 587 29.53 -14.35 51.92
N GLY A 588 30.11 -13.85 50.81
CA GLY A 588 29.97 -12.44 50.43
C GLY A 588 31.16 -11.78 49.71
N ILE A 589 30.93 -11.30 48.48
CA ILE A 589 31.61 -10.11 47.92
C ILE A 589 30.51 -9.19 47.36
N GLY A 590 30.13 -8.16 48.12
CA GLY A 590 29.30 -7.04 47.64
C GLY A 590 27.78 -7.24 47.62
N ASN A 591 27.03 -6.14 47.78
CA ASN A 591 25.57 -6.09 48.00
C ASN A 591 24.65 -6.53 46.83
N MET A 592 25.14 -7.29 45.84
CA MET A 592 24.29 -7.75 44.72
C MET A 592 24.46 -9.19 44.25
N ILE A 593 25.39 -10.01 44.79
CA ILE A 593 25.49 -11.44 44.44
C ILE A 593 25.86 -12.27 45.69
N ARG A 594 25.00 -13.22 46.08
CA ARG A 594 25.29 -14.23 47.11
C ARG A 594 25.53 -15.58 46.43
N LEU A 595 26.78 -16.02 46.32
CA LEU A 595 27.12 -17.38 45.88
C LEU A 595 27.35 -18.26 47.10
N ASN A 596 26.72 -19.44 47.13
CA ASN A 596 27.02 -20.48 48.11
C ASN A 596 27.98 -21.49 47.46
N ALA A 597 29.07 -21.83 48.15
CA ALA A 597 30.01 -22.85 47.69
C ALA A 597 30.20 -23.90 48.79
N GLY A 598 30.18 -25.17 48.38
CA GLY A 598 30.31 -26.31 49.27
C GLY A 598 31.09 -27.45 48.63
N ALA A 599 31.62 -28.32 49.47
CA ALA A 599 32.22 -29.58 49.05
C ALA A 599 31.70 -30.72 49.93
N SER A 600 31.40 -31.86 49.31
CA SER A 600 31.02 -33.09 50.00
C SER A 600 31.95 -34.22 49.63
N VAL A 601 32.21 -35.09 50.60
CA VAL A 601 32.83 -36.37 50.38
C VAL A 601 31.87 -37.45 50.87
N GLU A 602 31.51 -38.35 49.97
CA GLU A 602 30.68 -39.51 50.26
C GLU A 602 31.45 -40.79 49.99
N ILE A 603 31.41 -41.71 50.96
CA ILE A 603 31.94 -43.06 50.81
C ILE A 603 30.75 -44.01 50.88
N THR A 604 30.54 -44.81 49.84
CA THR A 604 29.45 -45.79 49.77
C THR A 604 29.95 -47.19 49.53
N ALA A 605 29.24 -48.17 50.09
CA ALA A 605 29.39 -49.58 49.76
C ALA A 605 28.10 -50.06 49.07
N THR A 606 28.23 -50.54 47.84
CA THR A 606 27.11 -50.99 47.01
C THR A 606 27.22 -52.48 46.76
N ALA A 607 26.22 -53.26 47.18
CA ALA A 607 26.03 -54.63 46.73
C ALA A 607 25.03 -54.65 45.58
N PHE A 608 25.32 -55.32 44.47
CA PHE A 608 24.42 -55.36 43.32
C PHE A 608 24.26 -56.77 42.75
N VAL A 609 23.10 -57.01 42.13
CA VAL A 609 22.76 -58.20 41.36
C VAL A 609 22.10 -57.75 40.06
N THR A 610 22.69 -58.09 38.92
CA THR A 610 22.11 -57.86 37.60
C THR A 610 21.68 -59.19 37.02
N VAL A 611 20.40 -59.30 36.67
CA VAL A 611 19.82 -60.49 36.04
C VAL A 611 19.54 -60.16 34.59
N ASP A 612 20.15 -60.90 33.67
CA ASP A 612 19.76 -60.92 32.27
C ASP A 612 19.28 -62.33 31.88
N GLY A 613 18.62 -62.45 30.73
CA GLY A 613 18.09 -63.74 30.25
C GLY A 613 19.15 -64.82 29.96
N LYS A 614 20.43 -64.58 30.27
CA LYS A 614 21.57 -65.48 30.01
C LYS A 614 22.37 -65.83 31.29
N GLY A 615 22.13 -65.15 32.42
CA GLY A 615 22.79 -65.41 33.71
C GLY A 615 22.69 -64.22 34.67
N GLY A 616 23.12 -64.43 35.92
CA GLY A 616 23.16 -63.38 36.95
C GLY A 616 24.59 -62.96 37.29
N ASP A 617 24.87 -61.66 37.22
CA ASP A 617 26.11 -61.04 37.68
C ASP A 617 25.89 -60.38 39.04
N TYR A 618 26.76 -60.62 40.01
CA TYR A 618 26.67 -59.99 41.33
C TYR A 618 28.03 -59.54 41.84
N GLY A 619 28.05 -58.52 42.69
CA GLY A 619 29.30 -57.97 43.21
C GLY A 619 29.11 -56.92 44.29
N ILE A 620 30.23 -56.54 44.90
CA ILE A 620 30.30 -55.47 45.89
C ILE A 620 31.29 -54.42 45.38
N LYS A 621 30.86 -53.17 45.33
CA LYS A 621 31.67 -52.02 44.91
C LYS A 621 31.75 -51.00 46.04
N GLY A 622 32.96 -50.56 46.37
CA GLY A 622 33.19 -49.36 47.17
C GLY A 622 33.40 -48.18 46.24
N SER A 623 32.68 -47.09 46.46
CA SER A 623 32.91 -45.83 45.74
C SER A 623 33.18 -44.71 46.72
N THR A 624 34.18 -43.90 46.39
CA THR A 624 34.43 -42.62 47.06
C THR A 624 34.16 -41.53 46.03
N THR A 625 33.18 -40.68 46.31
CA THR A 625 32.79 -39.55 45.48
C THR A 625 33.10 -38.26 46.22
N ALA A 626 33.97 -37.43 45.64
CA ALA A 626 34.20 -36.06 46.06
C ALA A 626 33.48 -35.14 45.09
N SER A 627 32.58 -34.29 45.59
CA SER A 627 31.87 -33.32 44.76
C SER A 627 32.10 -31.90 45.28
N ALA A 628 32.24 -30.96 44.35
CA ALA A 628 32.27 -29.54 44.63
C ALA A 628 31.18 -28.84 43.81
N TRP A 629 30.41 -27.97 44.45
CA TRP A 629 29.35 -27.23 43.79
C TRP A 629 29.36 -25.75 44.17
N VAL A 630 28.84 -24.95 43.25
CA VAL A 630 28.50 -23.55 43.46
C VAL A 630 27.03 -23.38 43.13
N GLU A 631 26.26 -22.79 44.05
CA GLU A 631 24.83 -22.58 43.90
C GLU A 631 24.52 -21.08 43.80
N ASP A 632 23.86 -20.69 42.72
CA ASP A 632 23.33 -19.34 42.47
C ASP A 632 21.82 -19.33 42.81
N PRO A 633 21.41 -18.77 43.96
CA PRO A 633 20.02 -18.76 44.38
C PRO A 633 19.12 -17.85 43.52
N ALA A 634 19.67 -17.06 42.59
CA ALA A 634 18.92 -16.14 41.73
C ALA A 634 18.69 -16.65 40.28
N ASN A 635 19.17 -17.85 39.93
CA ASN A 635 18.99 -18.46 38.59
C ASN A 635 19.46 -17.56 37.43
N VAL A 636 20.54 -16.79 37.60
CA VAL A 636 21.08 -15.90 36.55
C VAL A 636 21.98 -16.67 35.58
N LEU A 637 22.58 -17.77 36.03
CA LEU A 637 23.31 -18.73 35.21
C LEU A 637 22.51 -20.05 35.23
N ASP A 638 21.97 -20.47 34.08
CA ASP A 638 21.10 -21.65 33.90
C ASP A 638 21.84 -22.99 34.06
N SER A 639 22.78 -23.08 35.00
CA SER A 639 23.61 -24.26 35.21
C SER A 639 24.18 -24.31 36.63
N LYS A 640 23.82 -25.36 37.38
CA LYS A 640 24.57 -25.80 38.58
C LYS A 640 25.91 -26.36 38.08
N LEU A 641 27.00 -25.62 38.30
CA LEU A 641 28.34 -26.11 37.99
C LEU A 641 28.77 -27.07 39.09
N GLN A 642 28.71 -28.36 38.77
CA GLN A 642 29.06 -29.45 39.67
C GLN A 642 30.26 -30.19 39.05
N ALA A 643 31.34 -30.27 39.81
CA ALA A 643 32.50 -31.08 39.45
C ALA A 643 32.55 -32.30 40.39
N GLU A 644 32.47 -33.49 39.81
CA GLU A 644 32.53 -34.75 40.53
C GLU A 644 33.81 -35.49 40.16
N PHE A 645 34.54 -35.93 41.18
CA PHE A 645 35.71 -36.79 41.04
C PHE A 645 35.48 -38.03 41.90
N GLY A 646 35.40 -39.19 41.24
CA GLY A 646 35.13 -40.46 41.88
C GLY A 646 36.21 -41.50 41.59
N VAL A 647 36.52 -42.33 42.58
CA VAL A 647 37.32 -43.55 42.41
C VAL A 647 36.46 -44.73 42.85
N GLU A 648 36.17 -45.64 41.91
CA GLU A 648 35.48 -46.90 42.18
C GLU A 648 36.49 -48.04 42.32
N ILE A 649 36.35 -48.84 43.37
CA ILE A 649 37.12 -50.07 43.58
C ILE A 649 36.12 -51.18 43.87
N GLY A 650 36.08 -52.22 43.03
CA GLY A 650 35.06 -53.26 43.12
C GLY A 650 35.57 -54.68 42.85
N LEU A 651 34.91 -55.65 43.48
CA LEU A 651 35.06 -57.08 43.22
C LEU A 651 33.72 -57.60 42.67
N SER A 652 33.73 -58.20 41.48
CA SER A 652 32.54 -58.77 40.82
C SER A 652 32.80 -60.20 40.38
N ALA A 653 31.77 -61.06 40.45
CA ALA A 653 31.80 -62.44 39.96
C ALA A 653 30.59 -62.72 39.06
N SER A 654 30.81 -63.40 37.93
CA SER A 654 29.77 -63.78 36.97
C SER A 654 29.44 -65.27 37.08
N SER A 655 28.16 -65.62 37.21
CA SER A 655 27.74 -67.03 37.23
C SER A 655 27.55 -67.58 35.81
N GLY A 656 28.65 -67.98 35.17
CA GLY A 656 28.62 -68.83 33.97
C GLY A 656 28.24 -70.26 34.35
N VAL A 657 27.27 -70.85 33.67
CA VAL A 657 26.65 -72.14 33.98
C VAL A 657 27.66 -73.32 34.01
N ILE A 658 27.73 -74.02 35.16
CA ILE A 658 27.87 -75.48 35.45
C ILE A 658 28.79 -75.74 36.66
N GLY A 659 28.21 -76.26 37.76
CA GLY A 659 28.91 -77.01 38.83
C GLY A 659 29.24 -76.23 40.11
N GLY A 660 28.42 -76.37 41.15
CA GLY A 660 28.69 -75.79 42.47
C GLY A 660 29.89 -76.43 43.19
N PRO A 661 30.40 -75.77 44.25
CA PRO A 661 30.39 -76.43 45.54
C PRO A 661 29.95 -75.53 46.71
N THR A 662 29.01 -76.07 47.48
CA THR A 662 28.94 -76.14 48.95
C THR A 662 29.46 -74.99 49.82
N GLY A 663 28.51 -74.37 50.55
CA GLY A 663 28.66 -74.15 51.99
C GLY A 663 28.99 -72.74 52.44
N LEU A 664 27.95 -71.96 52.80
CA LEU A 664 27.87 -71.31 54.11
C LEU A 664 26.41 -70.87 54.35
N THR A 665 25.74 -71.70 55.12
CA THR A 665 24.53 -71.43 55.88
C THR A 665 24.78 -70.38 56.96
N GLY A 666 23.83 -69.45 57.17
CA GLY A 666 23.59 -68.83 58.48
C GLY A 666 23.30 -67.34 58.49
N PHE A 667 22.20 -66.98 59.17
CA PHE A 667 21.77 -65.67 59.71
C PHE A 667 21.03 -64.74 58.72
N PHE A 668 19.75 -64.38 58.86
CA PHE A 668 18.82 -64.09 59.99
C PHE A 668 17.36 -64.22 59.45
N ASN A 669 16.38 -64.88 60.08
CA ASN A 669 15.50 -64.45 61.20
C ASN A 669 15.45 -62.95 61.53
#